data_AF-U7Q2V7-F1
#
_entry.id   AF-U7Q2V7-F1
#
_cell.length_a   1.000
_cell.length_b   1.000
_cell.length_c   1.000
_cell.angle_alpha   90.00
_cell.angle_beta   90.00
_cell.angle_gamma   90.00
#
_symmetry.space_group_name_H-M   'P 1'
#
loop_
_entity.id
_entity.type
_entity.pdbx_description
1 polymer ?
#
loop_
_entity_poly.entity_id
_entity_poly.type
_entity_poly.pdbx_seq_one_letter_code
_entity_poly.pdbx_strand_id
1 'polypeptide(L)'
;MVWRAPLRVGTQSVILLGRTICGLLDVGHGTANVIVCLSLTLFCLGLVLQALSNAADPYRCRALIRHGSWPPYAPLKVNAAADYEQLETLQREGREPPPARPFDKWEPAGCRMHEYSRDDIRECLGGKRVLFVGDTTMRVLFFAALTRLEHEVAEWLLRTTFTESNPRHDLAIDSETVHLHFIWDPWLNSTALDDEIRMMEPGGDKHAGTELKPDLVIIGSVGLWAARNAADDKYFDTFCTTTDRVTRVMGDEVRPFDGQHSANYVFLAPVTIPRYEMLRPGRAEAISPDRIKRMNNYLANVSPAVQSHILTSYNEMTNHIPEAYEDTGLHVTASVAERWIDIPLNARCNGLLLGRPVADQPVPSLVHTTTCCAAYPTPVRAQRLLWYILCAAIFVPTLIFVVKSRAALLASHLSCTFVGLAALYCYMADRSHAFAKSEKHYNVGWLCFVSVLSVIVFLVYQKRYVWKLRGPPPTSPHRPSLSEVDFLPRHISNEWKGLMQVAVLLLAYQDTTQTSIVVKWSGFFTASYLFLSAFGHASYFLRVNDFSFHRVASVLFRLNILPCLLALMLDGPDKGTANSVSRLYYFPRLISFWFLIIYITLRIGSHTNRSQPHLLLLRICVSATVLVYIGLHPGPFGLFETINKAGTYLFGKRTTWAVEDMSVAVYTNWCAPYVGMVVAVVAQRAAIICDRIQRQQEQEQMLLSGKFSESSVRPHTSTGPSTNGDAGWLDRVLIAVLYRTEFTTPIQTMIVIFSSVFFFMFASATSVSPLVEGDTSHPYITSVAVACFAVVRNCHSQLRARYMMVPAALGAMALELFVLHNHILLSGNGTGHLRLLSLYAPAVEEGASFLENVSRAKIATVHCVEIVSITVIFLLVARHTYKSTRFLSLLLFGDRAAEYTGHSPLPANMRGPVIGIDASIAAFDSGHYELPEYGDESSLTAAKEPAAIHLSPTTLGVQIRAASVLFLLWAFNQFYV
;
A
#
# COMPACT_ATOMS: atom_id res chain seq x y z
N MET A 1 38.50 -19.87 -14.14
CA MET A 1 37.50 -20.86 -13.70
C MET A 1 36.43 -20.32 -12.74
N VAL A 2 36.72 -19.28 -11.92
CA VAL A 2 35.79 -18.71 -10.93
C VAL A 2 34.53 -18.03 -11.55
N TRP A 3 34.54 -17.68 -12.83
CA TRP A 3 33.41 -16.99 -13.49
C TRP A 3 32.27 -17.89 -14.01
N ARG A 4 32.41 -19.23 -14.01
CA ARG A 4 31.39 -20.13 -14.59
C ARG A 4 30.43 -20.79 -13.60
N ALA A 5 30.63 -20.63 -12.29
CA ALA A 5 29.80 -21.30 -11.28
C ALA A 5 28.48 -20.57 -10.91
N PRO A 6 28.40 -19.23 -10.80
CA PRO A 6 27.14 -18.61 -10.35
C PRO A 6 26.07 -18.48 -11.46
N LEU A 7 26.42 -18.66 -12.74
CA LEU A 7 25.45 -18.59 -13.86
C LEU A 7 24.52 -19.81 -13.97
N ARG A 8 24.93 -21.00 -13.51
CA ARG A 8 24.09 -22.22 -13.59
C ARG A 8 23.08 -22.35 -12.46
N VAL A 9 23.37 -21.81 -11.27
CA VAL A 9 22.42 -21.82 -10.14
C VAL A 9 21.37 -20.73 -10.33
N GLY A 10 21.75 -19.56 -10.84
CA GLY A 10 20.80 -18.49 -11.17
C GLY A 10 19.81 -18.86 -12.27
N THR A 11 20.25 -19.57 -13.31
CA THR A 11 19.35 -19.97 -14.41
C THR A 11 18.33 -21.02 -14.00
N GLN A 12 18.67 -22.03 -13.18
CA GLN A 12 17.67 -22.96 -12.66
C GLN A 12 16.67 -22.28 -11.73
N SER A 13 17.09 -21.39 -10.84
CA SER A 13 16.18 -20.64 -9.98
C SER A 13 15.27 -19.70 -10.78
N VAL A 14 15.78 -19.03 -11.82
CA VAL A 14 15.00 -18.15 -12.71
C VAL A 14 14.06 -18.95 -13.62
N ILE A 15 14.45 -20.13 -14.10
CA ILE A 15 13.57 -21.04 -14.84
C ILE A 15 12.49 -21.61 -13.92
N LEU A 16 12.81 -21.94 -12.66
CA LEU A 16 11.82 -22.37 -11.66
C LEU A 16 10.87 -21.22 -11.30
N LEU A 17 11.38 -19.99 -11.20
CA LEU A 17 10.63 -18.76 -10.93
C LEU A 17 9.63 -18.47 -12.07
N GLY A 18 10.11 -18.59 -13.31
CA GLY A 18 9.28 -18.52 -14.50
C GLY A 18 8.20 -19.61 -14.50
N ARG A 19 8.57 -20.88 -14.35
CA ARG A 19 7.61 -22.02 -14.25
C ARG A 19 6.54 -21.77 -13.18
N THR A 20 6.90 -21.09 -12.11
CA THR A 20 6.03 -20.74 -10.98
C THR A 20 5.01 -19.63 -11.31
N ILE A 21 5.33 -18.75 -12.27
CA ILE A 21 4.43 -17.74 -12.84
C ILE A 21 3.64 -18.30 -14.03
N CYS A 22 4.22 -19.17 -14.85
CA CYS A 22 3.50 -19.92 -15.88
C CYS A 22 2.32 -20.70 -15.30
N GLY A 23 2.51 -21.35 -14.14
CA GLY A 23 1.40 -22.02 -13.44
C GLY A 23 0.34 -21.08 -12.84
N LEU A 24 0.59 -19.76 -12.84
CA LEU A 24 -0.31 -18.74 -12.29
C LEU A 24 -1.06 -18.00 -13.42
N LEU A 25 -0.40 -17.80 -14.56
CA LEU A 25 -0.97 -17.14 -15.72
C LEU A 25 -1.57 -18.12 -16.74
N ASP A 26 -1.21 -19.41 -16.71
CA ASP A 26 -1.54 -20.39 -17.79
C ASP A 26 -1.26 -19.84 -19.20
N VAL A 27 -0.38 -18.85 -19.26
CA VAL A 27 0.15 -18.20 -20.44
C VAL A 27 1.35 -19.05 -20.83
N GLY A 28 1.31 -19.59 -22.06
CA GLY A 28 2.25 -20.60 -22.56
C GLY A 28 3.64 -20.46 -21.96
N HIS A 29 4.20 -21.58 -21.50
CA HIS A 29 5.42 -21.67 -20.69
C HIS A 29 6.61 -20.78 -21.14
N GLY A 30 6.67 -20.39 -22.42
CA GLY A 30 7.64 -19.43 -22.93
C GLY A 30 7.38 -17.96 -22.56
N THR A 31 6.18 -17.42 -22.76
CA THR A 31 5.94 -15.97 -22.71
C THR A 31 5.90 -15.41 -21.30
N ALA A 32 5.29 -16.10 -20.35
CA ALA A 32 5.30 -15.68 -18.94
C ALA A 32 6.72 -15.73 -18.33
N ASN A 33 7.54 -16.75 -18.66
CA ASN A 33 8.94 -16.79 -18.27
C ASN A 33 9.71 -15.57 -18.79
N VAL A 34 9.51 -15.23 -20.06
CA VAL A 34 10.16 -14.07 -20.69
C VAL A 34 9.78 -12.78 -19.99
N ILE A 35 8.49 -12.55 -19.68
CA ILE A 35 8.03 -11.36 -18.97
C ILE A 35 8.69 -11.24 -17.60
N VAL A 36 8.79 -12.35 -16.86
CA VAL A 36 9.39 -12.37 -15.52
C VAL A 36 10.88 -12.11 -15.57
N CYS A 37 11.59 -12.79 -16.46
CA CYS A 37 13.03 -12.59 -16.66
C CYS A 37 13.32 -11.15 -17.09
N LEU A 38 12.52 -10.60 -18.00
CA LEU A 38 12.65 -9.22 -18.47
C LEU A 38 12.39 -8.23 -17.33
N SER A 39 11.29 -8.42 -16.59
CA SER A 39 10.93 -7.56 -15.45
C SER A 39 12.02 -7.59 -14.37
N LEU A 40 12.57 -8.77 -14.06
CA LEU A 40 13.66 -8.91 -13.10
C LEU A 40 14.95 -8.25 -13.58
N THR A 41 15.27 -8.38 -14.87
CA THR A 41 16.46 -7.77 -15.48
C THR A 41 16.34 -6.25 -15.46
N LEU A 42 15.19 -5.71 -15.86
CA LEU A 42 14.91 -4.27 -15.82
C LEU A 42 14.90 -3.73 -14.40
N PHE A 43 14.33 -4.49 -13.46
CA PHE A 43 14.36 -4.16 -12.04
C PHE A 43 15.80 -4.07 -11.53
N CYS A 44 16.63 -5.08 -11.80
CA CYS A 44 18.04 -5.08 -11.38
C CYS A 44 18.85 -3.95 -12.05
N LEU A 45 18.62 -3.70 -13.35
CA LEU A 45 19.26 -2.60 -14.06
C LEU A 45 18.90 -1.25 -13.43
N GLY A 46 17.62 -1.03 -13.14
CA GLY A 46 17.18 0.20 -12.51
C GLY A 46 17.71 0.35 -11.08
N LEU A 47 17.86 -0.73 -10.31
CA LEU A 47 18.55 -0.67 -9.00
C LEU A 47 20.00 -0.21 -9.12
N VAL A 48 20.72 -0.72 -10.13
CA VAL A 48 22.12 -0.31 -10.37
C VAL A 48 22.18 1.17 -10.76
N LEU A 49 21.29 1.62 -11.66
CA LEU A 49 21.21 3.03 -12.04
C LEU A 49 20.84 3.93 -10.84
N GLN A 50 19.93 3.47 -9.98
CA GLN A 50 19.53 4.21 -8.81
C GLN A 50 20.64 4.26 -7.75
N ALA A 51 21.40 3.19 -7.58
CA ALA A 51 22.58 3.17 -6.71
C ALA A 51 23.64 4.18 -7.17
N LEU A 52 23.87 4.30 -8.49
CA LEU A 52 24.77 5.32 -9.06
C LEU A 52 24.21 6.74 -8.84
N SER A 53 22.91 6.95 -9.06
CA SER A 53 22.24 8.22 -8.80
C SER A 53 22.34 8.63 -7.32
N ASN A 54 22.13 7.69 -6.39
CA ASN A 54 22.24 7.94 -4.96
C ASN A 54 23.67 8.22 -4.51
N ALA A 55 24.67 7.62 -5.16
CA ALA A 55 26.07 7.95 -4.86
C ALA A 55 26.41 9.40 -5.25
N ALA A 56 25.75 9.95 -6.27
CA ALA A 56 25.94 11.32 -6.72
C ALA A 56 25.08 12.36 -5.98
N ASP A 57 23.93 11.97 -5.43
CA ASP A 57 23.02 12.83 -4.65
C ASP A 57 22.36 12.01 -3.51
N PRO A 58 23.07 11.75 -2.40
CA PRO A 58 22.64 10.80 -1.36
C PRO A 58 21.38 11.22 -0.60
N TYR A 59 21.08 12.53 -0.56
CA TYR A 59 19.94 13.10 0.15
C TYR A 59 18.88 13.69 -0.79
N ARG A 60 19.09 13.62 -2.11
CA ARG A 60 18.19 14.20 -3.12
C ARG A 60 18.02 15.72 -3.00
N CYS A 61 19.05 16.42 -2.53
CA CYS A 61 19.03 17.89 -2.45
C CYS A 61 19.22 18.51 -3.84
N ARG A 62 20.10 17.93 -4.67
CA ARG A 62 20.32 18.39 -6.04
C ARG A 62 19.08 18.12 -6.91
N ALA A 63 18.41 16.99 -6.70
CA ALA A 63 17.14 16.68 -7.34
C ALA A 63 16.07 17.74 -7.04
N LEU A 64 15.88 18.10 -5.75
CA LEU A 64 14.96 19.16 -5.30
C LEU A 64 15.20 20.51 -6.01
N ILE A 65 16.46 20.89 -6.13
CA ILE A 65 16.88 22.23 -6.56
C ILE A 65 16.91 22.38 -8.08
N ARG A 66 17.14 21.29 -8.83
CA ARG A 66 17.38 21.36 -10.27
C ARG A 66 16.21 20.91 -11.13
N HIS A 67 15.51 19.85 -10.72
CA HIS A 67 14.62 19.15 -11.62
C HIS A 67 13.29 18.83 -10.96
N GLY A 68 12.21 19.02 -11.70
CA GLY A 68 10.88 18.60 -11.31
C GLY A 68 9.90 18.83 -12.45
N SER A 69 8.64 18.54 -12.19
CA SER A 69 7.56 18.74 -13.14
C SER A 69 6.27 19.08 -12.44
N TRP A 70 5.39 19.80 -13.13
CA TRP A 70 3.99 19.88 -12.76
C TRP A 70 3.30 18.55 -13.08
N PRO A 71 2.43 18.04 -12.19
CA PRO A 71 1.51 16.98 -12.53
C PRO A 71 0.70 17.35 -13.78
N PRO A 72 0.31 16.36 -14.61
CA PRO A 72 -0.55 16.63 -15.75
C PRO A 72 -1.91 17.18 -15.28
N TYR A 73 -2.13 18.46 -15.54
CA TYR A 73 -3.41 19.15 -15.36
C TYR A 73 -4.17 19.16 -16.69
N ALA A 74 -5.46 18.83 -16.66
CA ALA A 74 -6.34 19.12 -17.78
C ALA A 74 -6.91 20.53 -17.54
N PRO A 75 -6.51 21.56 -18.32
CA PRO A 75 -7.21 22.83 -18.24
C PRO A 75 -8.69 22.57 -18.46
N LEU A 76 -9.50 23.01 -17.48
CA LEU A 76 -10.89 23.33 -17.78
C LEU A 76 -10.85 24.19 -19.05
N LYS A 77 -11.59 23.80 -20.08
CA LYS A 77 -11.77 24.64 -21.26
C LYS A 77 -12.63 25.81 -20.81
N VAL A 78 -12.01 26.89 -20.37
CA VAL A 78 -12.68 28.00 -19.70
C VAL A 78 -12.95 29.14 -20.67
N ASN A 79 -14.22 29.54 -20.76
CA ASN A 79 -14.60 30.92 -21.00
C ASN A 79 -14.68 31.60 -19.62
N ALA A 80 -13.72 32.47 -19.29
CA ALA A 80 -13.40 32.95 -17.93
C ALA A 80 -14.55 33.53 -17.08
N ALA A 81 -15.69 33.88 -17.69
CA ALA A 81 -16.85 34.44 -16.98
C ALA A 81 -17.81 33.40 -16.40
N ALA A 82 -17.84 32.16 -16.93
CA ALA A 82 -18.79 31.13 -16.49
C ALA A 82 -18.38 30.44 -15.17
N ASP A 83 -17.11 30.54 -14.77
CA ASP A 83 -16.53 29.73 -13.70
C ASP A 83 -16.89 30.19 -12.28
N TYR A 84 -17.03 31.49 -12.01
CA TYR A 84 -17.39 31.94 -10.66
C TYR A 84 -18.82 31.55 -10.28
N GLU A 85 -19.76 31.69 -11.21
CA GLU A 85 -21.15 31.27 -10.98
C GLU A 85 -21.28 29.74 -10.93
N GLN A 86 -20.49 29.01 -11.72
CA GLN A 86 -20.40 27.54 -11.61
C GLN A 86 -19.76 27.07 -10.30
N LEU A 87 -18.69 27.72 -9.79
CA LEU A 87 -18.09 27.38 -8.51
C LEU A 87 -19.06 27.61 -7.34
N GLU A 88 -19.77 28.74 -7.33
CA GLU A 88 -20.76 29.02 -6.29
C GLU A 88 -21.94 28.05 -6.34
N THR A 89 -22.42 27.70 -7.53
CA THR A 89 -23.50 26.71 -7.68
C THR A 89 -23.04 25.32 -7.25
N LEU A 90 -21.82 24.90 -7.59
CA LEU A 90 -21.23 23.64 -7.13
C LEU A 90 -21.11 23.61 -5.59
N GLN A 91 -20.65 24.70 -4.96
CA GLN A 91 -20.63 24.84 -3.49
C GLN A 91 -22.03 24.77 -2.88
N ARG A 92 -23.03 25.46 -3.46
CA ARG A 92 -24.43 25.40 -3.00
C ARG A 92 -25.03 24.00 -3.13
N GLU A 93 -24.62 23.24 -4.15
CA GLU A 93 -25.06 21.85 -4.36
C GLU A 93 -24.27 20.83 -3.53
N GLY A 94 -23.27 21.24 -2.75
CA GLY A 94 -22.40 20.33 -2.00
C GLY A 94 -21.55 19.43 -2.92
N ARG A 95 -21.30 19.85 -4.16
CA ARG A 95 -20.41 19.15 -5.09
C ARG A 95 -19.03 19.79 -5.03
N GLU A 96 -18.00 18.96 -4.91
CA GLU A 96 -16.61 19.43 -4.92
C GLU A 96 -16.27 20.05 -6.29
N PRO A 97 -15.61 21.22 -6.32
CA PRO A 97 -15.04 21.73 -7.56
C PRO A 97 -14.07 20.70 -8.14
N PRO A 98 -13.93 20.60 -9.48
CA PRO A 98 -12.97 19.70 -10.10
C PRO A 98 -11.57 19.95 -9.52
N PRO A 99 -10.82 18.88 -9.17
CA PRO A 99 -9.59 19.00 -8.43
C PRO A 99 -8.49 19.68 -9.26
N ALA A 100 -7.68 20.44 -8.52
CA ALA A 100 -6.44 21.13 -8.85
C ALA A 100 -6.59 22.47 -9.59
N ARG A 101 -6.29 23.56 -8.88
CA ARG A 101 -5.88 24.82 -9.51
C ARG A 101 -4.57 24.54 -10.28
N PRO A 102 -4.31 25.23 -11.39
CA PRO A 102 -3.00 25.14 -12.02
C PRO A 102 -1.91 25.50 -10.99
N PHE A 103 -0.82 24.74 -10.98
CA PHE A 103 0.34 24.95 -10.09
C PHE A 103 0.17 24.55 -8.61
N ASP A 104 -0.83 23.74 -8.28
CA ASP A 104 -1.08 23.31 -6.90
C ASP A 104 0.04 22.47 -6.28
N LYS A 105 0.70 21.60 -7.03
CA LYS A 105 1.72 20.69 -6.47
C LYS A 105 2.92 20.57 -7.41
N TRP A 106 4.11 20.88 -6.91
CA TRP A 106 5.35 20.64 -7.66
C TRP A 106 5.96 19.29 -7.27
N GLU A 107 6.45 18.54 -8.25
CA GLU A 107 7.09 17.25 -8.02
C GLU A 107 8.57 17.27 -8.42
N PRO A 108 9.50 17.31 -7.45
CA PRO A 108 10.91 17.15 -7.76
C PRO A 108 11.25 15.75 -8.29
N ALA A 109 12.36 15.65 -9.04
CA ALA A 109 12.75 14.40 -9.68
C ALA A 109 13.11 13.30 -8.66
N GLY A 110 12.23 12.29 -8.54
CA GLY A 110 12.50 11.09 -7.75
C GLY A 110 12.52 11.29 -6.23
N CYS A 111 12.04 12.42 -5.73
CA CYS A 111 11.80 12.65 -4.31
C CYS A 111 10.48 13.41 -4.09
N ARG A 112 10.03 13.44 -2.84
CA ARG A 112 8.81 14.13 -2.42
C ARG A 112 9.14 15.33 -1.54
N MET A 113 8.59 16.48 -1.86
CA MET A 113 8.76 17.72 -1.10
C MET A 113 7.60 17.94 -0.14
N HIS A 114 7.87 18.69 0.92
CA HIS A 114 6.86 19.15 1.88
C HIS A 114 6.31 20.51 1.47
N GLU A 115 5.01 20.72 1.63
CA GLU A 115 4.41 22.06 1.49
C GLU A 115 4.35 22.69 2.88
N TYR A 116 5.06 23.80 3.05
CA TYR A 116 5.25 24.40 4.36
C TYR A 116 4.03 25.21 4.79
N SER A 117 3.45 24.82 5.93
CA SER A 117 2.43 25.58 6.64
C SER A 117 3.05 26.68 7.51
N ARG A 118 2.20 27.59 8.01
CA ARG A 118 2.60 28.64 8.95
C ARG A 118 3.36 28.09 10.16
N ASP A 119 2.86 26.99 10.74
CA ASP A 119 3.45 26.38 11.93
C ASP A 119 4.77 25.66 11.63
N ASP A 120 4.91 25.04 10.45
CA ASP A 120 6.17 24.44 10.00
C ASP A 120 7.29 25.48 9.87
N ILE A 121 6.97 26.65 9.28
CA ILE A 121 7.93 27.74 9.11
C ILE A 121 8.35 28.30 10.47
N ARG A 122 7.40 28.48 11.41
CA ARG A 122 7.70 28.94 12.77
C ARG A 122 8.58 27.97 13.53
N GLU A 123 8.33 26.68 13.43
CA GLU A 123 9.15 25.67 14.10
C GLU A 123 10.57 25.65 13.53
N CYS A 124 10.72 25.84 12.21
CA CYS A 124 12.02 25.86 11.57
C CYS A 124 12.81 27.17 11.76
N LEU A 125 12.16 28.31 11.54
CA LEU A 125 12.78 29.62 11.40
C LEU A 125 12.38 30.59 12.53
N GLY A 126 11.72 30.11 13.58
CA GLY A 126 11.38 30.91 14.76
C GLY A 126 12.62 31.54 15.40
N GLY A 127 12.58 32.86 15.55
CA GLY A 127 13.68 33.69 16.04
C GLY A 127 14.83 33.85 15.04
N LYS A 128 14.64 33.51 13.75
CA LYS A 128 15.68 33.56 12.71
C LYS A 128 15.40 34.62 11.66
N ARG A 129 16.47 35.05 10.99
CA ARG A 129 16.40 36.03 9.88
C ARG A 129 16.47 35.33 8.52
N VAL A 130 15.53 35.68 7.64
CA VAL A 130 15.49 35.26 6.24
C VAL A 130 15.73 36.49 5.37
N LEU A 131 16.71 36.42 4.48
CA LEU A 131 17.15 37.54 3.67
C LEU A 131 16.90 37.27 2.18
N PHE A 132 16.24 38.21 1.51
CA PHE A 132 16.04 38.24 0.06
C PHE A 132 16.82 39.42 -0.52
N VAL A 133 17.63 39.22 -1.55
CA VAL A 133 18.41 40.31 -2.16
C VAL A 133 18.25 40.29 -3.66
N GLY A 134 17.82 41.39 -4.27
CA GLY A 134 17.79 41.50 -5.72
C GLY A 134 16.76 42.50 -6.25
N ASP A 135 16.10 42.12 -7.34
CA ASP A 135 15.12 42.95 -8.04
C ASP A 135 13.66 42.62 -7.65
N THR A 136 12.71 43.03 -8.49
CA THR A 136 11.28 42.77 -8.28
C THR A 136 10.94 41.28 -8.21
N THR A 137 11.73 40.39 -8.80
CA THR A 137 11.54 38.93 -8.72
C THR A 137 11.75 38.43 -7.29
N MET A 138 12.79 38.92 -6.62
CA MET A 138 13.07 38.56 -5.22
C MET A 138 12.06 39.19 -4.26
N ARG A 139 11.52 40.36 -4.62
CA ARG A 139 10.41 40.96 -3.87
C ARG A 139 9.13 40.12 -3.95
N VAL A 140 8.80 39.56 -5.13
CA VAL A 140 7.67 38.61 -5.26
C VAL A 140 7.88 37.40 -4.37
N LEU A 141 9.11 36.88 -4.29
CA LEU A 141 9.43 35.75 -3.43
C LEU A 141 9.36 36.10 -1.93
N PHE A 142 9.79 37.30 -1.54
CA PHE A 142 9.59 37.85 -0.19
C PHE A 142 8.12 37.88 0.19
N PHE A 143 7.25 38.38 -0.70
CA PHE A 143 5.80 38.37 -0.47
C PHE A 143 5.25 36.96 -0.41
N ALA A 144 5.72 36.01 -1.24
CA ALA A 144 5.29 34.62 -1.16
C ALA A 144 5.65 33.97 0.19
N ALA A 145 6.84 34.26 0.72
CA ALA A 145 7.24 33.82 2.06
C ALA A 145 6.37 34.44 3.16
N LEU A 146 6.08 35.73 3.07
CA LEU A 146 5.22 36.45 4.00
C LEU A 146 3.77 35.94 3.92
N THR A 147 3.25 35.65 2.74
CA THR A 147 1.90 35.08 2.54
C THR A 147 1.74 33.74 3.26
N ARG A 148 2.78 32.88 3.27
CA ARG A 148 2.76 31.61 4.01
C ARG A 148 2.82 31.77 5.54
N LEU A 149 3.41 32.87 6.01
CA LEU A 149 3.50 33.19 7.43
C LEU A 149 2.26 33.95 7.92
N GLU A 150 1.89 35.06 7.28
CA GLU A 150 0.82 35.97 7.67
C GLU A 150 0.16 36.56 6.42
N HIS A 151 -0.83 35.84 5.87
CA HIS A 151 -1.55 36.23 4.65
C HIS A 151 -2.11 37.66 4.70
N GLU A 152 -2.78 38.04 5.79
CA GLU A 152 -3.40 39.37 5.93
C GLU A 152 -2.35 40.50 5.95
N VAL A 153 -1.22 40.28 6.61
CA VAL A 153 -0.11 41.24 6.65
C VAL A 153 0.58 41.35 5.30
N ALA A 154 0.71 40.22 4.59
CA ALA A 154 1.23 40.20 3.23
C ALA A 154 0.37 41.06 2.30
N GLU A 155 -0.96 40.89 2.31
CA GLU A 155 -1.87 41.68 1.48
C GLU A 155 -1.83 43.18 1.83
N TRP A 156 -1.81 43.50 3.13
CA TRP A 156 -1.71 44.88 3.58
C TRP A 156 -0.38 45.54 3.15
N LEU A 157 0.75 44.86 3.36
CA LEU A 157 2.06 45.39 2.99
C LEU A 157 2.17 45.53 1.47
N LEU A 158 1.66 44.55 0.72
CA LEU A 158 1.67 44.59 -0.73
C LEU A 158 0.91 45.82 -1.23
N ARG A 159 -0.31 46.05 -0.74
CA ARG A 159 -1.13 47.21 -1.12
C ARG A 159 -0.45 48.54 -0.77
N THR A 160 0.13 48.67 0.42
CA THR A 160 0.79 49.90 0.87
C THR A 160 2.05 50.19 0.05
N THR A 161 2.95 49.21 -0.10
CA THR A 161 4.20 49.33 -0.85
C THR A 161 3.96 49.76 -2.31
N PHE A 162 2.94 49.22 -2.96
CA PHE A 162 2.60 49.60 -4.35
C PHE A 162 1.96 50.99 -4.48
N THR A 163 1.47 51.59 -3.39
CA THR A 163 0.95 52.97 -3.38
C THR A 163 1.98 54.03 -3.00
N GLU A 164 3.17 53.62 -2.56
CA GLU A 164 4.25 54.54 -2.21
C GLU A 164 4.89 55.22 -3.42
N SER A 165 5.47 56.40 -3.18
CA SER A 165 6.14 57.20 -4.22
C SER A 165 7.35 56.51 -4.82
N ASN A 166 8.06 55.67 -4.05
CA ASN A 166 9.16 54.85 -4.53
C ASN A 166 8.97 53.40 -4.08
N PRO A 167 8.36 52.52 -4.89
CA PRO A 167 8.19 51.12 -4.52
C PRO A 167 9.52 50.33 -4.52
N ARG A 168 10.64 50.92 -4.97
CA ARG A 168 11.95 50.27 -5.07
C ARG A 168 12.82 50.64 -3.87
N HIS A 169 12.52 50.04 -2.73
CA HIS A 169 13.23 50.24 -1.47
C HIS A 169 13.27 48.91 -0.70
N ASP A 170 14.08 48.89 0.35
CA ASP A 170 14.26 47.73 1.23
C ASP A 170 13.02 47.53 2.12
N LEU A 171 12.64 46.28 2.36
CA LEU A 171 11.50 45.94 3.22
C LEU A 171 11.99 45.07 4.38
N ALA A 172 11.45 45.29 5.58
CA ALA A 172 11.72 44.44 6.74
C ALA A 172 10.42 44.23 7.53
N ILE A 173 10.10 42.97 7.84
CA ILE A 173 8.96 42.59 8.66
C ILE A 173 9.40 41.54 9.69
N ASP A 174 9.03 41.80 10.94
CA ASP A 174 9.15 40.84 12.03
C ASP A 174 7.78 40.17 12.24
N SER A 175 7.55 39.05 11.55
CA SER A 175 6.29 38.29 11.62
C SER A 175 6.39 37.24 12.73
N GLU A 176 5.70 37.47 13.85
CA GLU A 176 5.50 36.53 14.95
C GLU A 176 6.69 35.55 15.20
N THR A 177 7.90 36.10 15.38
CA THR A 177 9.23 35.49 15.59
C THR A 177 10.15 35.27 14.38
N VAL A 178 9.70 35.33 13.12
CA VAL A 178 10.57 35.24 11.93
C VAL A 178 10.85 36.64 11.37
N HIS A 179 12.14 36.98 11.20
CA HIS A 179 12.57 38.27 10.67
C HIS A 179 12.78 38.16 9.15
N LEU A 180 11.83 38.66 8.36
CA LEU A 180 11.93 38.69 6.89
C LEU A 180 12.50 40.02 6.42
N HIS A 181 13.63 39.98 5.71
CA HIS A 181 14.29 41.17 5.17
C HIS A 181 14.42 41.05 3.65
N PHE A 182 14.15 42.13 2.93
CA PHE A 182 14.36 42.28 1.50
C PHE A 182 15.23 43.50 1.23
N ILE A 183 16.38 43.28 0.59
CA ILE A 183 17.29 44.34 0.12
C ILE A 183 17.08 44.53 -1.38
N TRP A 184 16.71 45.75 -1.77
CA TRP A 184 16.61 46.16 -3.15
C TRP A 184 18.02 46.42 -3.71
N ASP A 185 18.61 45.40 -4.34
CA ASP A 185 19.92 45.50 -4.97
C ASP A 185 19.97 44.75 -6.31
N PRO A 186 19.41 45.33 -7.39
CA PRO A 186 19.33 44.66 -8.69
C PRO A 186 20.68 44.42 -9.38
N TRP A 187 21.73 45.15 -8.99
CA TRP A 187 23.09 44.99 -9.51
C TRP A 187 23.98 44.16 -8.60
N LEU A 188 23.48 43.76 -7.42
CA LEU A 188 24.21 43.07 -6.36
C LEU A 188 25.55 43.76 -6.10
N ASN A 189 25.53 45.09 -5.90
CA ASN A 189 26.71 45.93 -5.68
C ASN A 189 26.52 46.96 -4.54
N SER A 190 25.45 46.82 -3.77
CA SER A 190 25.19 47.67 -2.60
C SER A 190 26.17 47.36 -1.46
N THR A 191 26.44 48.38 -0.64
CA THR A 191 27.21 48.21 0.61
C THR A 191 26.47 47.32 1.60
N ALA A 192 25.14 47.34 1.59
CA ALA A 192 24.31 46.49 2.45
C ALA A 192 24.54 45.00 2.16
N LEU A 193 24.57 44.60 0.88
CA LEU A 193 24.91 43.23 0.52
C LEU A 193 26.36 42.88 0.90
N ASP A 194 27.30 43.80 0.73
CA ASP A 194 28.70 43.55 1.10
C ASP A 194 28.87 43.32 2.62
N ASP A 195 28.10 44.04 3.45
CA ASP A 195 28.08 43.85 4.90
C ASP A 195 27.45 42.50 5.29
N GLU A 196 26.35 42.09 4.62
CA GLU A 196 25.76 40.75 4.79
C GLU A 196 26.74 39.64 4.39
N ILE A 197 27.45 39.79 3.26
CA ILE A 197 28.45 38.82 2.80
C ILE A 197 29.58 38.67 3.84
N ARG A 198 30.12 39.77 4.37
CA ARG A 198 31.14 39.75 5.42
C ARG A 198 30.67 39.06 6.69
N MET A 199 29.39 39.26 7.05
CA MET A 199 28.78 38.59 8.20
C MET A 199 28.64 37.07 7.98
N MET A 200 28.48 36.65 6.71
CA MET A 200 28.33 35.24 6.35
C MET A 200 29.66 34.47 6.24
N GLU A 201 30.77 35.16 5.93
CA GLU A 201 32.09 34.54 5.76
C GLU A 201 32.60 33.80 7.02
N PRO A 202 33.45 32.77 6.86
CA PRO A 202 34.06 32.06 7.99
C PRO A 202 34.91 33.00 8.84
N GLY A 203 34.47 33.28 10.07
CA GLY A 203 35.13 34.21 10.99
C GLY A 203 34.47 35.58 11.11
N GLY A 204 33.36 35.83 10.40
CA GLY A 204 32.54 37.03 10.60
C GLY A 204 32.10 37.15 12.06
N ASP A 205 32.20 38.36 12.63
CA ASP A 205 31.83 38.65 14.01
C ASP A 205 30.36 38.31 14.24
N LYS A 206 30.09 37.36 15.15
CA LYS A 206 28.73 37.06 15.64
C LYS A 206 28.04 38.29 16.28
N HIS A 207 28.80 39.35 16.55
CA HIS A 207 28.38 40.55 17.27
C HIS A 207 28.74 41.85 16.51
N ALA A 208 29.03 41.79 15.20
CA ALA A 208 29.15 43.01 14.41
C ALA A 208 27.75 43.63 14.23
N GLY A 209 27.31 44.37 15.24
CA GLY A 209 26.02 45.06 15.28
C GLY A 209 24.92 44.34 16.07
N THR A 210 23.83 45.06 16.29
CA THR A 210 22.56 44.60 16.91
C THR A 210 21.77 43.64 16.01
N GLU A 211 22.24 43.35 14.79
CA GLU A 211 21.51 42.57 13.80
C GLU A 211 21.83 41.08 13.86
N LEU A 212 20.80 40.24 13.68
CA LEU A 212 20.89 38.79 13.72
C LEU A 212 21.44 38.24 12.40
N LYS A 213 22.43 37.33 12.45
CA LYS A 213 22.95 36.65 11.25
C LYS A 213 21.84 35.95 10.45
N PRO A 214 21.76 36.08 9.12
CA PRO A 214 20.71 35.44 8.33
C PRO A 214 20.93 33.92 8.24
N ASP A 215 19.88 33.15 8.51
CA ASP A 215 19.89 31.67 8.48
C ASP A 215 19.58 31.12 7.07
N LEU A 216 18.76 31.85 6.30
CA LEU A 216 18.36 31.52 4.93
C LEU A 216 18.48 32.78 4.08
N VAL A 217 19.24 32.70 2.98
CA VAL A 217 19.51 33.83 2.07
C VAL A 217 19.18 33.41 0.64
N ILE A 218 18.35 34.20 -0.04
CA ILE A 218 17.99 33.96 -1.44
C ILE A 218 18.34 35.21 -2.25
N ILE A 219 19.30 35.04 -3.17
CA ILE A 219 19.86 36.11 -3.98
C ILE A 219 19.30 35.98 -5.40
N GLY A 220 18.78 37.08 -5.94
CA GLY A 220 18.31 37.17 -7.32
C GLY A 220 19.46 37.22 -8.32
N SER A 221 19.21 36.78 -9.55
CA SER A 221 20.17 36.95 -10.64
C SER A 221 20.16 38.38 -11.18
N VAL A 222 21.33 38.96 -11.46
CA VAL A 222 21.44 40.26 -12.16
C VAL A 222 21.10 40.20 -13.64
N GLY A 223 20.83 39.00 -14.19
CA GLY A 223 20.78 38.77 -15.63
C GLY A 223 19.76 39.62 -16.39
N LEU A 224 18.54 39.79 -15.87
CA LEU A 224 17.52 40.62 -16.55
C LEU A 224 17.89 42.12 -16.55
N TRP A 225 18.52 42.59 -15.47
CA TRP A 225 19.00 43.96 -15.37
C TRP A 225 20.23 44.21 -16.25
N ALA A 226 21.17 43.28 -16.28
CA ALA A 226 22.31 43.33 -17.17
C ALA A 226 21.86 43.30 -18.64
N ALA A 227 20.95 42.40 -19.02
CA ALA A 227 20.43 42.31 -20.39
C ALA A 227 19.80 43.62 -20.86
N ARG A 228 19.06 44.29 -19.97
CA ARG A 228 18.29 45.50 -20.31
C ARG A 228 19.09 46.79 -20.23
N ASN A 229 19.97 46.93 -19.23
CA ASN A 229 20.55 48.21 -18.86
C ASN A 229 22.07 48.27 -19.02
N ALA A 230 22.77 47.13 -19.08
CA ALA A 230 24.20 47.15 -19.37
C ALA A 230 24.44 47.36 -20.86
N ALA A 231 25.63 47.83 -21.22
CA ALA A 231 26.04 47.95 -22.61
C ALA A 231 26.06 46.57 -23.30
N ASP A 232 25.73 46.54 -24.59
CA ASP A 232 25.56 45.30 -25.36
C ASP A 232 26.82 44.42 -25.43
N ASP A 233 28.00 45.00 -25.32
CA ASP A 233 29.29 44.31 -25.28
C ASP A 233 29.69 43.84 -23.87
N LYS A 234 29.07 44.42 -22.82
CA LYS A 234 29.47 44.22 -21.41
C LYS A 234 28.44 43.50 -20.55
N TYR A 235 27.20 43.31 -21.01
CA TYR A 235 26.14 42.68 -20.19
C TYR A 235 26.58 41.31 -19.65
N PHE A 236 27.25 40.49 -20.48
CA PHE A 236 27.65 39.14 -20.11
C PHE A 236 28.83 39.15 -19.13
N ASP A 237 29.81 40.02 -19.35
CA ASP A 237 30.96 40.20 -18.45
C ASP A 237 30.51 40.72 -17.07
N THR A 238 29.58 41.68 -17.07
CA THR A 238 28.95 42.20 -15.85
C THR A 238 28.22 41.09 -15.10
N PHE A 239 27.43 40.28 -15.81
CA PHE A 239 26.74 39.14 -15.24
C PHE A 239 27.70 38.11 -14.62
N CYS A 240 28.74 37.70 -15.35
CA CYS A 240 29.73 36.73 -14.85
C CYS A 240 30.47 37.26 -13.62
N THR A 241 31.01 38.49 -13.69
CA THR A 241 31.78 39.11 -12.60
C THR A 241 30.97 39.22 -11.32
N THR A 242 29.71 39.67 -11.42
CA THR A 242 28.82 39.77 -10.26
C THR A 242 28.40 38.40 -9.74
N THR A 243 28.14 37.43 -10.62
CA THR A 243 27.79 36.06 -10.22
C THR A 243 28.96 35.36 -9.52
N ASP A 244 30.18 35.49 -10.03
CA ASP A 244 31.41 34.98 -9.40
C ASP A 244 31.69 35.63 -8.04
N ARG A 245 31.24 36.87 -7.83
CA ARG A 245 31.30 37.53 -6.52
C ARG A 245 30.38 36.89 -5.50
N VAL A 246 29.13 36.64 -5.87
CA VAL A 246 28.11 36.09 -4.97
C VAL A 246 28.34 34.60 -4.70
N THR A 247 28.74 33.84 -5.71
CA THR A 247 28.98 32.39 -5.58
C THR A 247 30.17 32.06 -4.68
N ARG A 248 31.08 32.99 -4.40
CA ARG A 248 32.18 32.82 -3.43
C ARG A 248 31.70 32.56 -1.99
N VAL A 249 30.50 33.03 -1.65
CA VAL A 249 29.91 32.87 -0.31
C VAL A 249 29.20 31.52 -0.19
N MET A 250 28.92 30.86 -1.31
CA MET A 250 28.35 29.52 -1.32
C MET A 250 29.43 28.52 -0.88
N GLY A 251 29.12 27.77 0.18
CA GLY A 251 30.03 26.81 0.77
C GLY A 251 30.05 25.47 0.02
N ASP A 252 30.16 24.40 0.81
CA ASP A 252 30.06 23.03 0.31
C ASP A 252 28.66 22.72 -0.25
N GLU A 253 28.55 21.61 -0.97
CA GLU A 253 27.28 21.09 -1.49
C GLU A 253 26.15 21.13 -0.44
N VAL A 254 24.97 21.59 -0.87
CA VAL A 254 23.77 21.64 -0.02
C VAL A 254 23.43 20.25 0.51
N ARG A 255 23.30 20.16 1.84
CA ARG A 255 22.94 18.95 2.58
C ARG A 255 21.79 19.22 3.54
N PRO A 256 21.08 18.18 4.01
CA PRO A 256 20.07 18.34 5.04
C PRO A 256 20.70 18.94 6.31
N PHE A 257 20.01 19.88 6.93
CA PHE A 257 20.46 20.52 8.17
C PHE A 257 20.53 19.52 9.32
N ASP A 258 21.69 19.39 9.96
CA ASP A 258 21.90 18.42 11.06
C ASP A 258 21.73 19.01 12.46
N GLY A 259 21.35 20.29 12.56
CA GLY A 259 21.17 20.98 13.84
C GLY A 259 22.46 21.52 14.47
N GLN A 260 23.65 21.14 13.99
CA GLN A 260 24.94 21.56 14.54
C GLN A 260 25.67 22.58 13.67
N HIS A 261 25.60 22.45 12.34
CA HIS A 261 26.27 23.37 11.45
C HIS A 261 25.46 24.66 11.34
N SER A 262 25.95 25.76 11.92
CA SER A 262 25.47 27.13 11.66
C SER A 262 25.86 27.59 10.24
N ALA A 263 25.63 26.76 9.24
CA ALA A 263 25.82 27.09 7.84
C ALA A 263 24.61 27.91 7.38
N ASN A 264 24.87 29.11 6.89
CA ASN A 264 23.84 29.90 6.24
C ASN A 264 23.47 29.19 4.93
N TYR A 265 22.18 28.99 4.69
CA TYR A 265 21.74 28.45 3.41
C TYR A 265 21.63 29.58 2.42
N VAL A 266 22.63 29.74 1.58
CA VAL A 266 22.67 30.76 0.52
C VAL A 266 22.27 30.13 -0.80
N PHE A 267 21.22 30.65 -1.41
CA PHE A 267 20.73 30.22 -2.71
C PHE A 267 20.79 31.37 -3.73
N LEU A 268 21.01 31.03 -4.99
CA LEU A 268 20.95 31.96 -6.11
C LEU A 268 19.81 31.55 -7.04
N ALA A 269 18.88 32.46 -7.30
CA ALA A 269 17.87 32.28 -8.33
C ALA A 269 18.56 32.30 -9.71
N PRO A 270 18.16 31.41 -10.64
CA PRO A 270 18.67 31.46 -12.01
C PRO A 270 18.18 32.73 -12.72
N VAL A 271 18.66 32.97 -13.93
CA VAL A 271 18.11 34.06 -14.75
C VAL A 271 16.73 33.62 -15.19
N THR A 272 15.68 34.25 -14.65
CA THR A 272 14.29 33.96 -15.01
C THR A 272 14.10 34.11 -16.51
N ILE A 273 13.60 33.06 -17.16
CA ILE A 273 13.27 33.11 -18.59
C ILE A 273 11.98 33.94 -18.73
N PRO A 274 11.96 35.06 -19.47
CA PRO A 274 10.72 35.81 -19.66
C PRO A 274 9.79 35.14 -20.67
N ARG A 275 8.49 35.46 -20.60
CA ARG A 275 7.58 35.22 -21.72
C ARG A 275 7.74 36.32 -22.77
N TYR A 276 8.60 36.06 -23.76
CA TYR A 276 8.97 37.04 -24.79
C TYR A 276 7.78 37.66 -25.54
N GLU A 277 6.69 36.91 -25.73
CA GLU A 277 5.47 37.37 -26.40
C GLU A 277 4.70 38.44 -25.62
N MET A 278 4.81 38.45 -24.29
CA MET A 278 4.17 39.43 -23.41
C MET A 278 5.06 40.66 -23.15
N LEU A 279 6.32 40.61 -23.58
CA LEU A 279 7.24 41.73 -23.41
C LEU A 279 6.88 42.88 -24.36
N ARG A 280 6.91 44.10 -23.84
CA ARG A 280 6.82 45.31 -24.67
C ARG A 280 8.01 45.37 -25.66
N PRO A 281 7.86 45.94 -26.87
CA PRO A 281 8.88 45.91 -27.91
C PRO A 281 10.30 46.30 -27.47
N GLY A 282 10.46 47.42 -26.76
CA GLY A 282 11.78 47.86 -26.29
C GLY A 282 12.40 46.95 -25.21
N ARG A 283 11.60 46.17 -24.47
CA ARG A 283 12.12 45.14 -23.56
C ARG A 283 12.45 43.86 -24.31
N ALA A 284 11.65 43.48 -25.31
CA ALA A 284 11.88 42.29 -26.12
C ALA A 284 13.19 42.38 -26.91
N GLU A 285 13.56 43.58 -27.39
CA GLU A 285 14.84 43.82 -28.06
C GLU A 285 16.04 43.66 -27.11
N ALA A 286 15.98 44.27 -25.92
CA ALA A 286 17.08 44.24 -24.97
C ALA A 286 17.22 42.88 -24.24
N ILE A 287 16.09 42.26 -23.89
CA ILE A 287 16.00 40.99 -23.17
C ILE A 287 15.74 39.88 -24.19
N SER A 288 16.74 39.58 -25.02
CA SER A 288 16.60 38.59 -26.08
C SER A 288 16.83 37.14 -25.57
N PRO A 289 16.21 36.13 -26.21
CA PRO A 289 16.39 34.72 -25.85
C PRO A 289 17.85 34.27 -25.82
N ASP A 290 18.66 34.74 -26.77
CA ASP A 290 20.08 34.37 -26.86
C ASP A 290 20.90 34.89 -25.68
N ARG A 291 20.61 36.12 -25.21
CA ARG A 291 21.29 36.71 -24.05
C ARG A 291 20.98 35.91 -22.79
N ILE A 292 19.70 35.61 -22.56
CA ILE A 292 19.24 34.84 -21.38
C ILE A 292 19.77 33.41 -21.42
N LYS A 293 19.72 32.76 -22.59
CA LYS A 293 20.26 31.41 -22.78
C LYS A 293 21.77 31.37 -22.51
N ARG A 294 22.53 32.37 -22.97
CA ARG A 294 23.97 32.44 -22.70
C ARG A 294 24.27 32.55 -21.20
N MET A 295 23.54 33.39 -20.47
CA MET A 295 23.71 33.55 -19.02
C MET A 295 23.31 32.29 -18.23
N ASN A 296 22.18 31.66 -18.57
CA ASN A 296 21.77 30.40 -17.95
C ASN A 296 22.72 29.23 -18.30
N ASN A 297 23.29 29.20 -19.51
CA ASN A 297 24.31 28.21 -19.88
C ASN A 297 25.59 28.38 -19.04
N TYR A 298 25.94 29.61 -18.67
CA TYR A 298 27.06 29.86 -17.76
C TYR A 298 26.76 29.29 -16.37
N LEU A 299 25.57 29.58 -15.81
CA LEU A 299 25.13 29.01 -14.52
C LEU A 299 25.09 27.46 -14.55
N ALA A 300 24.76 26.86 -15.69
CA ALA A 300 24.75 25.40 -15.86
C ALA A 300 26.15 24.75 -15.88
N ASN A 301 27.21 25.53 -16.10
CA ASN A 301 28.60 25.05 -16.25
C ASN A 301 29.51 25.37 -15.06
N VAL A 302 28.99 25.98 -13.99
CA VAL A 302 29.74 26.21 -12.74
C VAL A 302 30.05 24.90 -12.01
N SER A 303 30.85 24.94 -10.94
CA SER A 303 31.23 23.72 -10.19
C SER A 303 30.00 23.00 -9.60
N PRO A 304 30.01 21.66 -9.47
CA PRO A 304 28.85 20.90 -8.95
C PRO A 304 28.40 21.30 -7.52
N ALA A 305 29.32 21.83 -6.72
CA ALA A 305 29.03 22.41 -5.41
C ALA A 305 28.17 23.66 -5.55
N VAL A 306 28.63 24.65 -6.31
CA VAL A 306 27.88 25.88 -6.59
C VAL A 306 26.55 25.59 -7.28
N GLN A 307 26.51 24.63 -8.22
CA GLN A 307 25.26 24.21 -8.86
C GLN A 307 24.20 23.74 -7.87
N SER A 308 24.59 23.20 -6.71
CA SER A 308 23.64 22.78 -5.67
C SER A 308 22.97 23.95 -4.95
N HIS A 309 23.45 25.19 -5.13
CA HIS A 309 22.86 26.40 -4.57
C HIS A 309 22.02 27.19 -5.59
N ILE A 310 22.04 26.80 -6.87
CA ILE A 310 21.32 27.52 -7.94
C ILE A 310 19.95 26.88 -8.14
N LEU A 311 18.89 27.64 -7.86
CA LEU A 311 17.47 27.22 -7.87
C LEU A 311 16.92 27.03 -9.29
N THR A 312 17.55 26.16 -10.07
CA THR A 312 17.28 25.96 -11.50
C THR A 312 15.84 25.50 -11.76
N SER A 313 15.22 24.80 -10.81
CA SER A 313 13.81 24.40 -10.88
C SER A 313 12.82 25.57 -11.04
N TYR A 314 13.21 26.81 -10.69
CA TYR A 314 12.38 27.99 -10.94
C TYR A 314 12.08 28.19 -12.42
N ASN A 315 13.10 28.00 -13.27
CA ASN A 315 12.92 28.08 -14.70
C ASN A 315 12.11 26.89 -15.23
N GLU A 316 12.29 25.68 -14.69
CA GLU A 316 11.48 24.51 -15.10
C GLU A 316 9.99 24.69 -14.76
N MET A 317 9.67 25.35 -13.66
CA MET A 317 8.30 25.67 -13.26
C MET A 317 7.59 26.62 -14.22
N THR A 318 8.33 27.47 -14.93
CA THR A 318 7.76 28.50 -15.81
C THR A 318 8.05 28.25 -17.30
N ASN A 319 8.91 27.29 -17.61
CA ASN A 319 9.34 27.00 -18.97
C ASN A 319 8.17 26.56 -19.84
N HIS A 320 7.87 27.31 -20.91
CA HIS A 320 6.77 27.04 -21.85
C HIS A 320 5.35 27.03 -21.25
N ILE A 321 5.12 27.70 -20.11
CA ILE A 321 3.78 27.77 -19.50
C ILE A 321 3.34 29.25 -19.40
N PRO A 322 2.50 29.76 -20.34
CA PRO A 322 2.04 31.14 -20.31
C PRO A 322 1.29 31.53 -19.04
N GLU A 323 0.50 30.60 -18.48
CA GLU A 323 -0.32 30.80 -17.27
C GLU A 323 0.53 30.94 -16.00
N ALA A 324 1.83 30.61 -16.06
CA ALA A 324 2.75 30.79 -14.96
C ALA A 324 3.16 32.26 -14.78
N TYR A 325 2.88 33.14 -15.74
CA TYR A 325 3.26 34.55 -15.73
C TYR A 325 2.07 35.49 -15.50
N GLU A 326 2.36 36.64 -14.92
CA GLU A 326 1.49 37.81 -14.93
C GLU A 326 1.55 38.54 -16.29
N ASP A 327 0.71 39.57 -16.48
CA ASP A 327 0.53 40.35 -17.71
C ASP A 327 1.82 40.91 -18.34
N THR A 328 2.91 41.02 -17.58
CA THR A 328 4.19 41.57 -18.05
C THR A 328 5.13 40.55 -18.67
N GLY A 329 4.86 39.25 -18.50
CA GLY A 329 5.75 38.16 -18.90
C GLY A 329 7.08 38.08 -18.14
N LEU A 330 7.27 38.87 -17.08
CA LEU A 330 8.49 38.89 -16.26
C LEU A 330 8.26 38.36 -14.85
N HIS A 331 7.09 38.64 -14.28
CA HIS A 331 6.68 38.17 -12.96
C HIS A 331 5.84 36.92 -13.08
N VAL A 332 6.02 36.01 -12.13
CA VAL A 332 5.23 34.79 -12.02
C VAL A 332 3.99 35.02 -11.18
N THR A 333 2.97 34.20 -11.39
CA THR A 333 1.75 34.23 -10.58
C THR A 333 2.04 33.86 -9.12
N ALA A 334 1.17 34.28 -8.20
CA ALA A 334 1.31 34.00 -6.77
C ALA A 334 1.41 32.49 -6.47
N SER A 335 0.64 31.64 -7.16
CA SER A 335 0.68 30.19 -6.99
C SER A 335 2.05 29.60 -7.35
N VAL A 336 2.69 30.09 -8.41
CA VAL A 336 4.04 29.67 -8.78
C VAL A 336 5.08 30.21 -7.80
N ALA A 337 4.96 31.47 -7.37
CA ALA A 337 5.85 32.07 -6.38
C ALA A 337 5.82 31.34 -5.02
N GLU A 338 4.64 30.86 -4.62
CA GLU A 338 4.46 30.02 -3.43
C GLU A 338 5.17 28.67 -3.55
N ARG A 339 5.23 28.08 -4.74
CA ARG A 339 6.01 26.85 -5.00
C ARG A 339 7.51 27.15 -5.10
N TRP A 340 7.89 28.35 -5.54
CA TRP A 340 9.28 28.79 -5.55
C TRP A 340 9.86 28.86 -4.14
N ILE A 341 9.13 29.39 -3.16
CA ILE A 341 9.63 29.48 -1.78
C ILE A 341 9.72 28.11 -1.09
N ASP A 342 8.87 27.15 -1.46
CA ASP A 342 8.91 25.80 -0.90
C ASP A 342 10.25 25.07 -1.19
N ILE A 343 10.93 25.35 -2.30
CA ILE A 343 12.21 24.70 -2.66
C ILE A 343 13.33 24.98 -1.63
N PRO A 344 13.74 26.25 -1.39
CA PRO A 344 14.76 26.56 -0.40
C PRO A 344 14.32 26.23 1.03
N LEU A 345 13.02 26.34 1.35
CA LEU A 345 12.49 25.89 2.64
C LEU A 345 12.70 24.39 2.84
N ASN A 346 12.37 23.55 1.86
CA ASN A 346 12.64 22.11 1.94
C ASN A 346 14.12 21.80 2.13
N ALA A 347 15.01 22.52 1.42
CA ALA A 347 16.45 22.31 1.56
C ALA A 347 16.97 22.69 2.96
N ARG A 348 16.46 23.77 3.56
CA ARG A 348 16.88 24.28 4.88
C ARG A 348 16.23 23.55 6.05
N CYS A 349 14.94 23.28 5.96
CA CYS A 349 14.07 22.96 7.10
C CYS A 349 13.76 21.46 7.23
N ASN A 350 13.84 20.67 6.16
CA ASN A 350 13.56 19.23 6.25
C ASN A 350 14.50 18.54 7.25
N GLY A 351 15.76 18.95 7.36
CA GLY A 351 16.66 18.38 8.38
C GLY A 351 16.19 18.57 9.83
N LEU A 352 15.53 19.70 10.14
CA LEU A 352 15.05 20.00 11.50
C LEU A 352 13.69 19.36 11.78
N LEU A 353 12.72 19.54 10.88
CA LEU A 353 11.35 19.03 11.04
C LEU A 353 11.31 17.51 11.13
N LEU A 354 12.28 16.83 10.52
CA LEU A 354 12.40 15.37 10.59
C LEU A 354 13.20 14.89 11.82
N GLY A 355 14.01 15.75 12.44
CA GLY A 355 14.95 15.39 13.50
C GLY A 355 14.45 15.56 14.93
N ARG A 356 13.37 16.33 15.16
CA ARG A 356 12.83 16.57 16.51
C ARG A 356 11.50 15.84 16.73
N PRO A 357 11.38 15.00 17.78
CA PRO A 357 10.08 14.55 18.21
C PRO A 357 9.32 15.74 18.79
N VAL A 358 8.27 16.20 18.10
CA VAL A 358 7.31 17.15 18.68
C VAL A 358 6.80 16.53 19.97
N ALA A 359 7.10 17.16 21.10
CA ALA A 359 6.86 16.58 22.42
C ALA A 359 5.36 16.43 22.72
N ASP A 360 4.50 17.25 22.10
CA ASP A 360 3.10 17.41 22.50
C ASP A 360 2.06 17.53 21.37
N GLN A 361 2.40 17.31 20.09
CA GLN A 361 1.39 17.24 19.03
C GLN A 361 1.47 15.93 18.24
N PRO A 362 0.32 15.27 17.96
CA PRO A 362 0.24 14.13 17.07
C PRO A 362 0.25 14.60 15.60
N VAL A 363 1.20 15.46 15.21
CA VAL A 363 1.40 15.73 13.78
C VAL A 363 1.94 14.43 13.16
N PRO A 364 1.32 13.87 12.12
CA PRO A 364 1.86 12.69 11.45
C PRO A 364 3.29 13.00 11.02
N SER A 365 4.25 12.19 11.48
CA SER A 365 5.67 12.43 11.26
C SER A 365 5.97 12.60 9.75
N LEU A 366 6.47 13.78 9.36
CA LEU A 366 6.88 14.08 7.98
C LEU A 366 8.02 13.17 7.48
N VAL A 367 8.69 12.45 8.40
CA VAL A 367 9.90 11.60 8.20
C VAL A 367 9.76 10.59 7.06
N HIS A 368 8.53 10.20 6.73
CA HIS A 368 8.28 9.22 5.69
C HIS A 368 7.46 9.74 4.52
N THR A 369 6.91 10.95 4.58
CA THR A 369 6.22 11.59 3.44
C THR A 369 7.18 12.46 2.65
N THR A 370 8.07 13.16 3.35
CA THR A 370 9.04 14.09 2.77
C THR A 370 10.39 13.41 2.59
N THR A 371 10.88 13.38 1.35
CA THR A 371 12.12 12.66 0.99
C THR A 371 13.10 13.48 0.18
N CYS A 372 12.76 14.71 -0.19
CA CYS A 372 13.70 15.65 -0.82
C CYS A 372 14.57 16.32 0.25
N CYS A 373 15.89 16.37 0.02
CA CYS A 373 16.87 16.96 0.94
C CYS A 373 16.66 16.55 2.40
N ALA A 374 16.48 15.24 2.62
CA ALA A 374 16.12 14.66 3.90
C ALA A 374 17.06 13.50 4.26
N ALA A 375 17.47 13.43 5.51
CA ALA A 375 18.22 12.30 6.05
C ALA A 375 17.24 11.30 6.70
N TYR A 376 17.31 10.03 6.29
CA TYR A 376 16.59 8.97 7.00
C TYR A 376 17.22 8.74 8.38
N PRO A 377 16.41 8.51 9.44
CA PRO A 377 16.94 8.18 10.76
C PRO A 377 17.75 6.89 10.70
N THR A 378 18.86 6.86 11.44
CA THR A 378 19.69 5.65 11.52
C THR A 378 18.90 4.51 12.17
N PRO A 379 19.06 3.26 11.72
CA PRO A 379 18.34 2.13 12.30
C PRO A 379 18.70 1.95 13.79
N VAL A 380 17.67 1.74 14.60
CA VAL A 380 17.81 1.45 16.04
C VAL A 380 18.68 0.21 16.22
N ARG A 381 19.38 0.08 17.36
CA ARG A 381 20.21 -1.11 17.67
C ARG A 381 19.50 -2.43 17.38
N ALA A 382 18.20 -2.49 17.66
CA ALA A 382 17.43 -3.70 17.58
C ALA A 382 16.90 -3.98 16.16
N GLN A 383 16.62 -2.93 15.36
CA GLN A 383 16.56 -3.06 13.91
C GLN A 383 17.91 -3.58 13.40
N ARG A 384 19.04 -2.93 13.70
CA ARG A 384 20.39 -3.40 13.30
C ARG A 384 20.66 -4.86 13.70
N LEU A 385 20.24 -5.29 14.88
CA LEU A 385 20.37 -6.68 15.32
C LEU A 385 19.51 -7.62 14.49
N LEU A 386 18.24 -7.28 14.24
CA LEU A 386 17.36 -8.05 13.36
C LEU A 386 17.92 -8.12 11.94
N TRP A 387 18.48 -7.02 11.45
CA TRP A 387 19.23 -6.94 10.21
C TRP A 387 20.42 -7.90 10.19
N TYR A 388 21.29 -7.87 11.20
CA TYR A 388 22.42 -8.80 11.32
C TYR A 388 21.96 -10.25 11.42
N ILE A 389 20.86 -10.54 12.13
CA ILE A 389 20.31 -11.89 12.26
C ILE A 389 19.76 -12.39 10.95
N LEU A 390 19.09 -11.54 10.18
CA LEU A 390 18.58 -11.94 8.87
C LEU A 390 19.69 -12.10 7.85
N CYS A 391 20.67 -11.19 7.84
CA CYS A 391 21.88 -11.36 7.05
C CYS A 391 22.61 -12.65 7.45
N ALA A 392 22.82 -12.91 8.73
CA ALA A 392 23.41 -14.16 9.22
C ALA A 392 22.56 -15.37 8.83
N ALA A 393 21.23 -15.30 8.93
CA ALA A 393 20.31 -16.35 8.51
C ALA A 393 20.29 -16.57 6.99
N ILE A 394 20.76 -15.60 6.19
CA ILE A 394 21.00 -15.76 4.76
C ILE A 394 22.37 -16.41 4.52
N PHE A 395 23.44 -15.83 5.09
CA PHE A 395 24.85 -16.19 4.83
C PHE A 395 25.31 -17.48 5.52
N VAL A 396 24.93 -17.71 6.78
CA VAL A 396 25.37 -18.88 7.56
C VAL A 396 24.85 -20.19 6.95
N PRO A 397 23.57 -20.29 6.53
CA PRO A 397 23.08 -21.48 5.84
C PRO A 397 23.60 -21.59 4.40
N THR A 398 23.75 -20.51 3.63
CA THR A 398 24.37 -20.63 2.29
C THR A 398 25.79 -21.18 2.39
N LEU A 399 26.56 -20.78 3.41
CA LEU A 399 27.90 -21.28 3.67
C LEU A 399 27.90 -22.75 4.17
N ILE A 400 27.05 -23.09 5.14
CA ILE A 400 26.95 -24.45 5.70
C ILE A 400 26.35 -25.44 4.68
N PHE A 401 25.47 -24.98 3.79
CA PHE A 401 24.67 -25.86 2.94
C PHE A 401 25.35 -26.23 1.62
N VAL A 402 26.37 -25.48 1.18
CA VAL A 402 27.35 -26.03 0.23
C VAL A 402 27.94 -27.36 0.74
N VAL A 403 27.86 -27.65 2.04
CA VAL A 403 28.58 -28.77 2.68
C VAL A 403 27.71 -30.00 3.05
N LYS A 404 26.42 -29.90 3.44
CA LYS A 404 25.75 -31.01 4.18
C LYS A 404 24.33 -31.52 3.79
N SER A 405 23.76 -31.16 2.64
CA SER A 405 22.59 -31.81 2.00
C SER A 405 21.51 -32.44 2.93
N ARG A 406 20.77 -31.61 3.69
CA ARG A 406 19.55 -32.01 4.43
C ARG A 406 18.32 -31.25 3.93
N ALA A 407 17.46 -31.89 3.15
CA ALA A 407 16.37 -31.25 2.38
C ALA A 407 15.30 -30.53 3.24
N ALA A 408 14.86 -31.12 4.36
CA ALA A 408 13.84 -30.48 5.21
C ALA A 408 14.36 -29.24 5.95
N LEU A 409 15.62 -29.31 6.42
CA LEU A 409 16.30 -28.18 7.05
C LEU A 409 16.54 -27.06 6.03
N LEU A 410 16.87 -27.41 4.77
CA LEU A 410 16.99 -26.46 3.66
C LEU A 410 15.68 -25.71 3.40
N ALA A 411 14.56 -26.42 3.28
CA ALA A 411 13.27 -25.79 2.98
C ALA A 411 12.84 -24.80 4.08
N SER A 412 13.07 -25.16 5.34
CA SER A 412 12.85 -24.26 6.49
C SER A 412 13.73 -23.03 6.45
N HIS A 413 15.04 -23.22 6.22
CA HIS A 413 15.96 -22.10 6.12
C HIS A 413 15.58 -21.18 4.96
N LEU A 414 15.37 -21.73 3.76
CA LEU A 414 15.01 -20.95 2.58
C LEU A 414 13.72 -20.14 2.81
N SER A 415 12.74 -20.70 3.52
CA SER A 415 11.50 -20.01 3.89
C SER A 415 11.75 -18.85 4.85
N CYS A 416 12.52 -19.06 5.93
CA CYS A 416 12.85 -18.01 6.89
C CYS A 416 13.70 -16.90 6.25
N THR A 417 14.70 -17.30 5.46
CA THR A 417 15.55 -16.43 4.65
C THR A 417 14.69 -15.58 3.72
N PHE A 418 13.71 -16.16 3.03
CA PHE A 418 12.87 -15.41 2.10
C PHE A 418 11.99 -14.37 2.82
N VAL A 419 11.33 -14.76 3.92
CA VAL A 419 10.52 -13.83 4.72
C VAL A 419 11.39 -12.69 5.26
N GLY A 420 12.60 -13.01 5.70
CA GLY A 420 13.62 -12.03 6.08
C GLY A 420 14.04 -11.10 4.95
N LEU A 421 14.30 -11.64 3.75
CA LEU A 421 14.64 -10.89 2.54
C LEU A 421 13.49 -9.97 2.10
N ALA A 422 12.23 -10.43 2.22
CA ALA A 422 11.06 -9.62 1.90
C ALA A 422 10.94 -8.42 2.86
N ALA A 423 11.13 -8.64 4.15
CA ALA A 423 11.09 -7.57 5.14
C ALA A 423 12.27 -6.59 5.00
N LEU A 424 13.46 -7.11 4.70
CA LEU A 424 14.65 -6.35 4.31
C LEU A 424 14.37 -5.48 3.07
N TYR A 425 13.77 -6.06 2.04
CA TYR A 425 13.40 -5.36 0.83
C TYR A 425 12.40 -4.23 1.11
N CYS A 426 11.37 -4.47 1.93
CA CYS A 426 10.43 -3.42 2.35
C CYS A 426 11.13 -2.28 3.08
N TYR A 427 12.11 -2.56 3.96
CA TYR A 427 12.87 -1.51 4.61
C TYR A 427 13.72 -0.71 3.61
N MET A 428 14.44 -1.38 2.70
CA MET A 428 15.25 -0.67 1.71
C MET A 428 14.38 0.17 0.78
N ALA A 429 13.23 -0.33 0.36
CA ALA A 429 12.27 0.40 -0.48
C ALA A 429 11.69 1.63 0.23
N ASP A 430 11.28 1.47 1.49
CA ASP A 430 10.46 2.47 2.17
C ASP A 430 11.24 3.41 3.10
N ARG A 431 12.29 2.90 3.76
CA ARG A 431 13.10 3.58 4.79
C ARG A 431 14.51 3.95 4.32
N SER A 432 14.73 4.00 3.00
CA SER A 432 16.01 4.46 2.45
C SER A 432 15.84 5.20 1.12
N HIS A 433 16.90 5.88 0.68
CA HIS A 433 16.97 6.51 -0.64
C HIS A 433 17.23 5.53 -1.79
N ALA A 434 17.35 4.22 -1.51
CA ALA A 434 17.64 3.18 -2.51
C ALA A 434 16.68 3.18 -3.71
N PHE A 435 15.47 3.71 -3.53
CA PHE A 435 14.47 3.89 -4.57
C PHE A 435 14.05 5.35 -4.67
N ALA A 436 13.74 5.78 -5.88
CA ALA A 436 13.08 7.05 -6.13
C ALA A 436 11.64 6.99 -5.62
N LYS A 437 11.09 8.15 -5.27
CA LYS A 437 9.71 8.27 -4.77
C LYS A 437 9.01 9.40 -5.50
N SER A 438 7.74 9.22 -5.83
CA SER A 438 6.89 10.25 -6.44
C SER A 438 5.56 10.34 -5.70
N GLU A 439 4.80 11.40 -5.91
CA GLU A 439 3.48 11.51 -5.29
C GLU A 439 2.44 10.68 -6.00
N LYS A 440 1.37 10.39 -5.27
CA LYS A 440 0.16 9.82 -5.84
C LYS A 440 -0.62 10.90 -6.56
N HIS A 441 -1.29 10.48 -7.62
CA HIS A 441 -2.20 11.31 -8.40
C HIS A 441 -3.57 10.64 -8.48
N TYR A 442 -4.62 11.45 -8.53
CA TYR A 442 -5.96 10.97 -8.84
C TYR A 442 -6.23 11.13 -10.33
N ASN A 443 -6.26 10.02 -11.07
CA ASN A 443 -6.56 9.99 -12.49
C ASN A 443 -7.68 8.98 -12.79
N VAL A 444 -8.90 9.51 -12.94
CA VAL A 444 -10.10 8.72 -13.25
C VAL A 444 -9.96 7.96 -14.57
N GLY A 445 -9.39 8.60 -15.59
CA GLY A 445 -9.22 7.99 -16.92
C GLY A 445 -8.32 6.75 -16.86
N TRP A 446 -7.19 6.84 -16.15
CA TRP A 446 -6.30 5.72 -15.91
C TRP A 446 -6.99 4.62 -15.09
N LEU A 447 -7.69 4.98 -14.02
CA LEU A 447 -8.40 4.04 -13.16
C LEU A 447 -9.46 3.26 -13.95
N CYS A 448 -10.26 3.94 -14.77
CA CYS A 448 -11.25 3.32 -15.65
C CYS A 448 -10.59 2.41 -16.68
N PHE A 449 -9.53 2.87 -17.35
CA PHE A 449 -8.81 2.10 -18.35
C PHE A 449 -8.24 0.79 -17.77
N VAL A 450 -7.52 0.87 -16.64
CA VAL A 450 -6.93 -0.29 -16.00
C VAL A 450 -7.99 -1.22 -15.42
N SER A 451 -9.10 -0.68 -14.90
CA SER A 451 -10.22 -1.50 -14.41
C SER A 451 -10.88 -2.29 -15.55
N VAL A 452 -11.15 -1.65 -16.69
CA VAL A 452 -11.70 -2.32 -17.89
C VAL A 452 -10.71 -3.36 -18.41
N LEU A 453 -9.43 -3.03 -18.52
CA LEU A 453 -8.39 -3.97 -18.94
C LEU A 453 -8.31 -5.18 -18.01
N SER A 454 -8.37 -4.96 -16.69
CA SER A 454 -8.36 -6.03 -15.69
C SER A 454 -9.57 -6.95 -15.86
N VAL A 455 -10.77 -6.39 -16.07
CA VAL A 455 -11.98 -7.17 -16.34
C VAL A 455 -11.84 -7.99 -17.61
N ILE A 456 -11.33 -7.41 -18.70
CA ILE A 456 -11.09 -8.15 -19.96
C ILE A 456 -10.13 -9.32 -19.71
N VAL A 457 -8.99 -9.07 -19.06
CA VAL A 457 -8.01 -10.11 -18.72
C VAL A 457 -8.66 -11.21 -17.87
N PHE A 458 -9.45 -10.86 -16.86
CA PHE A 458 -10.09 -11.85 -16.00
C PHE A 458 -11.15 -12.70 -16.72
N LEU A 459 -11.87 -12.11 -17.68
CA LEU A 459 -12.83 -12.83 -18.53
C LEU A 459 -12.14 -13.74 -19.56
N VAL A 460 -10.98 -13.33 -20.07
CA VAL A 460 -10.15 -14.16 -20.96
C VAL A 460 -9.60 -15.37 -20.19
N TYR A 461 -9.04 -15.17 -18.99
CA TYR A 461 -8.53 -16.24 -18.13
C TYR A 461 -9.61 -16.85 -17.21
N GLN A 462 -10.79 -17.12 -17.78
CA GLN A 462 -11.83 -17.87 -17.09
C GLN A 462 -11.59 -19.38 -17.26
N LYS A 463 -11.65 -20.13 -16.16
CA LYS A 463 -11.61 -21.60 -16.21
C LYS A 463 -12.99 -22.15 -15.87
N ARG A 464 -13.43 -23.12 -16.66
CA ARG A 464 -14.60 -23.92 -16.29
C ARG A 464 -14.13 -24.90 -15.21
N TYR A 465 -14.76 -24.84 -14.04
CA TYR A 465 -14.69 -25.90 -13.06
C TYR A 465 -15.43 -27.12 -13.64
N VAL A 466 -14.67 -27.97 -14.34
CA VAL A 466 -15.17 -29.24 -14.87
C VAL A 466 -15.07 -30.26 -13.74
N TRP A 467 -16.16 -30.45 -13.02
CA TRP A 467 -16.33 -31.56 -12.09
C TRP A 467 -16.35 -32.94 -12.80
N LYS A 468 -16.45 -32.95 -14.13
CA LYS A 468 -16.81 -34.12 -14.95
C LYS A 468 -15.61 -35.03 -15.28
N LEU A 469 -15.81 -36.33 -15.02
CA LEU A 469 -15.22 -37.54 -15.66
C LEU A 469 -14.01 -38.27 -15.07
N ARG A 470 -13.68 -38.12 -13.78
CA ARG A 470 -13.03 -39.20 -13.00
C ARG A 470 -13.85 -39.50 -11.76
N GLY A 471 -15.10 -39.92 -11.97
CA GLY A 471 -15.70 -40.83 -11.00
C GLY A 471 -14.80 -42.06 -10.88
N PRO A 472 -14.79 -42.77 -9.74
CA PRO A 472 -14.13 -44.07 -9.67
C PRO A 472 -14.59 -44.93 -10.87
N PRO A 473 -13.73 -45.84 -11.37
CA PRO A 473 -14.03 -46.63 -12.56
C PRO A 473 -15.45 -47.24 -12.48
N PRO A 474 -16.11 -47.49 -13.63
CA PRO A 474 -17.53 -47.91 -13.70
C PRO A 474 -17.90 -49.16 -12.89
N THR A 475 -16.96 -49.79 -12.20
CA THR A 475 -17.17 -50.87 -11.24
C THR A 475 -17.37 -50.41 -9.79
N SER A 476 -17.27 -49.12 -9.46
CA SER A 476 -17.67 -48.58 -8.15
C SER A 476 -19.11 -48.03 -8.22
N PRO A 477 -20.08 -48.57 -7.47
CA PRO A 477 -21.47 -48.10 -7.48
C PRO A 477 -21.70 -46.73 -6.83
N HIS A 478 -20.65 -46.02 -6.40
CA HIS A 478 -20.78 -44.64 -5.91
C HIS A 478 -20.89 -43.65 -7.07
N ARG A 479 -22.14 -43.35 -7.46
CA ARG A 479 -22.44 -42.07 -8.12
C ARG A 479 -22.05 -40.93 -7.16
N PRO A 480 -21.45 -39.84 -7.65
CA PRO A 480 -21.08 -38.75 -6.77
C PRO A 480 -22.31 -38.16 -6.10
N SER A 481 -22.22 -37.97 -4.79
CA SER A 481 -23.32 -37.43 -4.00
C SER A 481 -23.62 -35.96 -4.34
N LEU A 482 -24.91 -35.60 -4.38
CA LEU A 482 -25.35 -34.21 -4.42
C LEU A 482 -24.86 -33.42 -3.19
N SER A 483 -24.43 -34.14 -2.14
CA SER A 483 -23.83 -33.59 -0.91
C SER A 483 -22.48 -32.87 -1.12
N GLU A 484 -21.85 -33.00 -2.29
CA GLU A 484 -20.61 -32.27 -2.64
C GLU A 484 -20.84 -30.88 -3.27
N VAL A 485 -22.09 -30.43 -3.46
CA VAL A 485 -22.38 -29.05 -3.86
C VAL A 485 -22.18 -28.14 -2.63
N ASP A 486 -20.92 -27.93 -2.28
CA ASP A 486 -20.52 -27.02 -1.23
C ASP A 486 -21.00 -25.59 -1.54
N PHE A 487 -21.74 -24.98 -0.61
CA PHE A 487 -22.06 -23.56 -0.68
C PHE A 487 -20.76 -22.74 -0.58
N LEU A 488 -20.53 -21.86 -1.56
CA LEU A 488 -19.32 -21.03 -1.66
C LEU A 488 -18.00 -21.82 -1.60
N PRO A 489 -17.69 -22.64 -2.62
CA PRO A 489 -16.46 -23.42 -2.66
C PRO A 489 -15.20 -22.53 -2.61
N ARG A 490 -14.07 -23.11 -2.20
CA ARG A 490 -12.81 -22.38 -1.95
C ARG A 490 -12.33 -21.55 -3.13
N HIS A 491 -12.46 -22.06 -4.37
CA HIS A 491 -12.05 -21.33 -5.56
C HIS A 491 -12.88 -20.07 -5.80
N ILE A 492 -14.20 -20.09 -5.51
CA ILE A 492 -15.07 -18.91 -5.58
C ILE A 492 -14.78 -17.93 -4.44
N SER A 493 -14.54 -18.44 -3.23
CA SER A 493 -14.13 -17.60 -2.11
C SER A 493 -12.82 -16.86 -2.40
N ASN A 494 -11.84 -17.55 -2.97
CA ASN A 494 -10.56 -16.95 -3.33
C ASN A 494 -10.69 -16.01 -4.54
N GLU A 495 -11.53 -16.34 -5.52
CA GLU A 495 -11.87 -15.40 -6.59
C GLU A 495 -12.43 -14.09 -6.03
N TRP A 496 -13.39 -14.17 -5.11
CA TRP A 496 -14.00 -12.99 -4.50
C TRP A 496 -12.97 -12.18 -3.68
N LYS A 497 -12.14 -12.84 -2.86
CA LYS A 497 -11.02 -12.17 -2.16
C LYS A 497 -10.07 -11.49 -3.14
N GLY A 498 -9.73 -12.14 -4.24
CA GLY A 498 -8.83 -11.59 -5.26
C GLY A 498 -9.40 -10.37 -5.93
N LEU A 499 -10.70 -10.37 -6.26
CA LEU A 499 -11.39 -9.20 -6.82
C LEU A 499 -11.36 -8.03 -5.84
N MET A 500 -11.60 -8.28 -4.54
CA MET A 500 -11.44 -7.24 -3.51
C MET A 500 -10.01 -6.69 -3.48
N GLN A 501 -9.00 -7.57 -3.51
CA GLN A 501 -7.60 -7.13 -3.44
C GLN A 501 -7.18 -6.34 -4.67
N VAL A 502 -7.60 -6.75 -5.87
CA VAL A 502 -7.33 -5.97 -7.09
C VAL A 502 -7.97 -4.59 -6.97
N ALA A 503 -9.22 -4.49 -6.52
CA ALA A 503 -9.89 -3.21 -6.33
C ALA A 503 -9.17 -2.33 -5.29
N VAL A 504 -8.81 -2.89 -4.13
CA VAL A 504 -8.06 -2.19 -3.09
C VAL A 504 -6.71 -1.70 -3.60
N LEU A 505 -5.97 -2.52 -4.36
CA LEU A 505 -4.68 -2.11 -4.93
C LEU A 505 -4.82 -0.97 -5.94
N LEU A 506 -5.84 -1.02 -6.80
CA LEU A 506 -6.09 0.05 -7.78
C LEU A 506 -6.48 1.36 -7.11
N LEU A 507 -7.32 1.31 -6.07
CA LEU A 507 -7.72 2.50 -5.30
C LEU A 507 -6.56 3.04 -4.46
N ALA A 508 -5.80 2.16 -3.80
CA ALA A 508 -4.66 2.53 -2.98
C ALA A 508 -3.50 3.10 -3.81
N TYR A 509 -3.38 2.73 -5.10
CA TYR A 509 -2.42 3.34 -6.01
C TYR A 509 -2.77 4.81 -6.33
N GLN A 510 -4.05 5.19 -6.30
CA GLN A 510 -4.46 6.56 -6.56
C GLN A 510 -4.47 7.42 -5.29
N ASP A 511 -4.33 8.74 -5.42
CA ASP A 511 -4.60 9.64 -4.28
C ASP A 511 -6.11 9.77 -4.08
N THR A 512 -6.64 8.96 -3.19
CA THR A 512 -8.09 8.85 -2.95
C THR A 512 -8.50 9.33 -1.57
N THR A 513 -7.56 9.98 -0.85
CA THR A 513 -7.67 10.30 0.57
C THR A 513 -8.91 11.10 0.95
N GLN A 514 -9.48 11.87 0.01
CA GLN A 514 -10.67 12.70 0.26
C GLN A 514 -11.95 12.23 -0.46
N THR A 515 -11.92 11.12 -1.19
CA THR A 515 -13.09 10.72 -2.01
C THR A 515 -14.07 9.83 -1.25
N SER A 516 -15.34 10.26 -1.20
CA SER A 516 -16.45 9.54 -0.55
C SER A 516 -16.64 8.11 -1.05
N ILE A 517 -16.44 7.91 -2.36
CA ILE A 517 -16.57 6.62 -3.05
C ILE A 517 -15.58 5.61 -2.47
N VAL A 518 -14.32 6.00 -2.25
CA VAL A 518 -13.27 5.07 -1.79
C VAL A 518 -13.50 4.61 -0.35
N VAL A 519 -13.91 5.51 0.55
CA VAL A 519 -14.20 5.15 1.94
C VAL A 519 -15.33 4.11 2.02
N LYS A 520 -16.41 4.31 1.26
CA LYS A 520 -17.55 3.38 1.27
C LYS A 520 -17.22 2.03 0.63
N TRP A 521 -16.54 2.01 -0.53
CA TRP A 521 -16.12 0.77 -1.17
C TRP A 521 -15.09 -0.01 -0.34
N SER A 522 -14.12 0.67 0.28
CA SER A 522 -13.16 0.03 1.17
C SER A 522 -13.83 -0.58 2.40
N GLY A 523 -14.86 0.08 2.96
CA GLY A 523 -15.74 -0.47 3.99
C GLY A 523 -16.44 -1.76 3.53
N PHE A 524 -17.04 -1.75 2.34
CA PHE A 524 -17.66 -2.94 1.75
C PHE A 524 -16.68 -4.10 1.55
N PHE A 525 -15.46 -3.84 1.05
CA PHE A 525 -14.44 -4.88 0.88
C PHE A 525 -13.99 -5.46 2.21
N THR A 526 -13.82 -4.62 3.24
CA THR A 526 -13.45 -5.04 4.60
C THR A 526 -14.52 -5.96 5.19
N ALA A 527 -15.79 -5.55 5.14
CA ALA A 527 -16.92 -6.34 5.59
C ALA A 527 -17.03 -7.68 4.83
N SER A 528 -16.86 -7.65 3.51
CA SER A 528 -16.90 -8.85 2.67
C SER A 528 -15.81 -9.86 3.04
N TYR A 529 -14.60 -9.39 3.31
CA TYR A 529 -13.51 -10.28 3.72
C TYR A 529 -13.73 -10.87 5.11
N LEU A 530 -14.26 -10.07 6.05
CA LEU A 530 -14.62 -10.55 7.38
C LEU A 530 -15.74 -11.59 7.34
N PHE A 531 -16.76 -11.38 6.49
CA PHE A 531 -17.78 -12.39 6.21
C PHE A 531 -17.18 -13.70 5.69
N LEU A 532 -16.29 -13.63 4.69
CA LEU A 532 -15.62 -14.80 4.12
C LEU A 532 -14.75 -15.54 5.14
N SER A 533 -14.01 -14.79 5.96
CA SER A 533 -13.21 -15.35 7.05
C SER A 533 -14.09 -16.07 8.07
N ALA A 534 -15.18 -15.42 8.50
CA ALA A 534 -16.11 -15.97 9.47
C ALA A 534 -16.82 -17.22 8.94
N PHE A 535 -17.33 -17.18 7.72
CA PHE A 535 -17.92 -18.31 7.04
C PHE A 535 -16.94 -19.49 6.94
N GLY A 536 -15.69 -19.24 6.53
CA GLY A 536 -14.68 -20.28 6.38
C GLY A 536 -14.27 -20.93 7.70
N HIS A 537 -14.00 -20.14 8.74
CA HIS A 537 -13.63 -20.66 10.06
C HIS A 537 -14.80 -21.36 10.75
N ALA A 538 -16.00 -20.80 10.71
CA ALA A 538 -17.19 -21.43 11.27
C ALA A 538 -17.50 -22.77 10.56
N SER A 539 -17.46 -22.80 9.23
CA SER A 539 -17.65 -24.04 8.45
C SER A 539 -16.63 -25.11 8.80
N TYR A 540 -15.37 -24.74 9.01
CA TYR A 540 -14.32 -25.67 9.44
C TYR A 540 -14.61 -26.28 10.82
N PHE A 541 -14.87 -25.46 11.84
CA PHE A 541 -15.13 -25.94 13.19
C PHE A 541 -16.39 -26.80 13.26
N LEU A 542 -17.39 -26.47 12.46
CA LEU A 542 -18.63 -27.21 12.39
C LEU A 542 -18.46 -28.57 11.69
N ARG A 543 -17.69 -28.65 10.59
CA ARG A 543 -17.48 -29.88 9.82
C ARG A 543 -16.47 -30.82 10.48
N VAL A 544 -15.33 -30.28 10.89
CA VAL A 544 -14.19 -31.06 11.42
C VAL A 544 -14.31 -31.28 12.92
N ASN A 545 -15.01 -30.39 13.64
CA ASN A 545 -15.14 -30.42 15.11
C ASN A 545 -13.78 -30.40 15.85
N ASP A 546 -12.73 -29.86 15.22
CA ASP A 546 -11.42 -29.69 15.80
C ASP A 546 -11.28 -28.31 16.47
N PHE A 547 -11.29 -28.32 17.80
CA PHE A 547 -11.04 -27.15 18.64
C PHE A 547 -9.68 -27.22 19.35
N SER A 548 -8.68 -27.81 18.70
CA SER A 548 -7.33 -27.90 19.24
C SER A 548 -6.68 -26.52 19.38
N PHE A 549 -5.89 -26.35 20.46
CA PHE A 549 -5.05 -25.17 20.64
C PHE A 549 -4.04 -25.01 19.48
N HIS A 550 -3.59 -26.13 18.92
CA HIS A 550 -2.72 -26.17 17.75
C HIS A 550 -3.31 -25.37 16.56
N ARG A 551 -4.58 -25.61 16.22
CA ARG A 551 -5.26 -24.89 15.13
C ARG A 551 -5.28 -23.39 15.39
N VAL A 552 -5.63 -23.00 16.62
CA VAL A 552 -5.68 -21.58 17.03
C VAL A 552 -4.31 -20.93 16.89
N ALA A 553 -3.26 -21.56 17.41
CA ALA A 553 -1.90 -21.04 17.35
C ALA A 553 -1.39 -20.93 15.90
N SER A 554 -1.65 -21.94 15.06
CA SER A 554 -1.25 -21.94 13.65
C SER A 554 -1.93 -20.84 12.83
N VAL A 555 -3.25 -20.63 13.03
CA VAL A 555 -4.01 -19.57 12.34
C VAL A 555 -3.53 -18.19 12.79
N LEU A 556 -3.43 -17.94 14.10
CA LEU A 556 -2.97 -16.66 14.62
C LEU A 556 -1.54 -16.34 14.20
N PHE A 557 -0.65 -17.34 14.19
CA PHE A 557 0.70 -17.17 13.72
C PHE A 557 0.73 -16.74 12.24
N ARG A 558 0.01 -17.45 11.36
CA ARG A 558 -0.03 -17.12 9.93
C ARG A 558 -0.57 -15.70 9.68
N LEU A 559 -1.62 -15.30 10.40
CA LEU A 559 -2.23 -13.99 10.22
C LEU A 559 -1.34 -12.84 10.67
N ASN A 560 -0.46 -13.06 11.66
CA ASN A 560 0.27 -11.97 12.32
C ASN A 560 1.79 -11.99 12.07
N ILE A 561 2.40 -13.12 11.67
CA ILE A 561 3.86 -13.21 11.54
C ILE A 561 4.47 -12.16 10.61
N LEU A 562 3.87 -11.96 9.42
CA LEU A 562 4.37 -10.99 8.45
C LEU A 562 4.10 -9.53 8.90
N PRO A 563 2.87 -9.14 9.28
CA PRO A 563 2.61 -7.81 9.85
C PRO A 563 3.51 -7.47 11.05
N CYS A 564 3.70 -8.42 11.98
CA CYS A 564 4.55 -8.21 13.15
C CYS A 564 6.02 -8.05 12.76
N LEU A 565 6.53 -8.87 11.85
CA LEU A 565 7.92 -8.74 11.39
C LEU A 565 8.16 -7.39 10.72
N LEU A 566 7.24 -6.96 9.86
CA LEU A 566 7.34 -5.66 9.18
C LEU A 566 7.19 -4.49 10.15
N ALA A 567 6.28 -4.56 11.11
CA ALA A 567 6.18 -3.56 12.18
C ALA A 567 7.50 -3.43 12.95
N LEU A 568 8.10 -4.55 13.37
CA LEU A 568 9.40 -4.56 14.07
C LEU A 568 10.55 -3.98 13.24
N MET A 569 10.51 -4.14 11.92
CA MET A 569 11.52 -3.59 11.02
C MET A 569 11.32 -2.12 10.66
N LEU A 570 10.07 -1.71 10.45
CA LEU A 570 9.73 -0.46 9.80
C LEU A 570 9.24 0.63 10.76
N ASP A 571 8.76 0.27 11.96
CA ASP A 571 8.45 1.25 13.01
C ASP A 571 9.76 1.90 13.51
N GLY A 572 9.80 3.24 13.50
CA GLY A 572 10.97 4.04 13.83
C GLY A 572 11.20 4.24 15.34
N PRO A 573 12.38 4.78 15.74
CA PRO A 573 12.67 5.12 17.14
C PRO A 573 11.82 6.27 17.69
N ASP A 574 11.40 7.19 16.81
CA ASP A 574 10.86 8.48 17.23
C ASP A 574 9.41 8.33 17.68
N LYS A 575 9.03 9.02 18.76
CA LYS A 575 7.68 8.97 19.34
C LYS A 575 6.57 9.20 18.31
N GLY A 576 6.79 10.09 17.33
CA GLY A 576 5.82 10.37 16.26
C GLY A 576 5.73 9.29 15.18
N THR A 577 6.80 8.52 14.96
CA THR A 577 6.83 7.38 14.02
C THR A 577 6.47 6.05 14.67
N ALA A 578 6.54 5.99 16.01
CA ALA A 578 6.26 4.79 16.78
C ALA A 578 4.86 4.28 16.46
N ASN A 579 4.77 2.99 16.11
CA ASN A 579 3.54 2.31 15.75
C ASN A 579 2.83 2.83 14.49
N SER A 580 3.47 3.64 13.64
CA SER A 580 2.85 4.12 12.40
C SER A 580 2.49 2.98 11.44
N VAL A 581 3.39 2.01 11.28
CA VAL A 581 3.17 0.81 10.46
C VAL A 581 2.24 -0.15 11.18
N SER A 582 2.40 -0.26 12.49
CA SER A 582 1.47 -1.01 13.32
C SER A 582 0.04 -0.48 13.17
N ARG A 583 -0.20 0.84 13.07
CA ARG A 583 -1.53 1.44 12.81
C ARG A 583 -2.07 1.02 11.45
N LEU A 584 -1.25 1.12 10.40
CA LEU A 584 -1.58 0.70 9.03
C LEU A 584 -2.08 -0.75 8.96
N TYR A 585 -1.53 -1.66 9.75
CA TYR A 585 -1.91 -3.07 9.78
C TYR A 585 -3.09 -3.37 10.74
N TYR A 586 -4.13 -2.54 10.73
CA TYR A 586 -5.35 -2.80 11.52
C TYR A 586 -6.09 -4.08 11.08
N PHE A 587 -6.12 -4.36 9.78
CA PHE A 587 -6.94 -5.44 9.23
C PHE A 587 -6.52 -6.87 9.64
N PRO A 588 -5.23 -7.26 9.63
CA PRO A 588 -4.80 -8.55 10.17
C PRO A 588 -5.17 -8.75 11.65
N ARG A 589 -5.12 -7.67 12.45
CA ARG A 589 -5.56 -7.68 13.85
C ARG A 589 -7.06 -7.85 13.96
N LEU A 590 -7.83 -7.14 13.13
CA LEU A 590 -9.28 -7.26 13.05
C LEU A 590 -9.71 -8.69 12.74
N ILE A 591 -9.08 -9.35 11.76
CA ILE A 591 -9.36 -10.75 11.44
C ILE A 591 -8.99 -11.67 12.61
N SER A 592 -7.84 -11.44 13.25
CA SER A 592 -7.40 -12.24 14.41
C SER A 592 -8.37 -12.14 15.58
N PHE A 593 -8.87 -10.93 15.85
CA PHE A 593 -9.90 -10.67 16.85
C PHE A 593 -11.18 -11.45 16.54
N TRP A 594 -11.72 -11.32 15.32
CA TRP A 594 -12.93 -12.03 14.93
C TRP A 594 -12.75 -13.54 14.91
N PHE A 595 -11.58 -14.05 14.50
CA PHE A 595 -11.25 -15.47 14.57
C PHE A 595 -11.36 -16.01 16.00
N LEU A 596 -10.84 -15.28 16.98
CA LEU A 596 -10.95 -15.65 18.40
C LEU A 596 -12.40 -15.67 18.88
N ILE A 597 -13.21 -14.66 18.51
CA ILE A 597 -14.64 -14.62 18.83
C ILE A 597 -15.36 -15.84 18.23
N ILE A 598 -15.13 -16.15 16.96
CA ILE A 598 -15.71 -17.32 16.29
C ILE A 598 -15.31 -18.60 17.02
N TYR A 599 -14.01 -18.76 17.33
CA TYR A 599 -13.51 -19.93 18.04
C TYR A 599 -14.18 -20.09 19.41
N ILE A 600 -14.27 -19.02 20.21
CA ILE A 600 -14.90 -19.05 21.54
C ILE A 600 -16.37 -19.41 21.41
N THR A 601 -17.12 -18.74 20.52
CA THR A 601 -18.56 -18.94 20.35
C THR A 601 -18.91 -20.36 19.91
N LEU A 602 -18.11 -20.97 19.03
CA LEU A 602 -18.32 -22.36 18.59
C LEU A 602 -17.76 -23.40 19.57
N ARG A 603 -16.73 -23.04 20.36
CA ARG A 603 -16.15 -23.92 21.38
C ARG A 603 -17.08 -24.11 22.57
N ILE A 604 -17.73 -23.04 23.01
CA ILE A 604 -18.67 -23.08 24.14
C ILE A 604 -19.85 -23.97 23.75
N GLY A 605 -19.91 -25.14 24.39
CA GLY A 605 -20.92 -26.17 24.12
C GLY A 605 -20.76 -26.87 22.76
N SER A 606 -19.53 -27.10 22.31
CA SER A 606 -19.23 -27.75 21.02
C SER A 606 -19.96 -29.08 20.79
N HIS A 607 -20.29 -29.82 21.85
CA HIS A 607 -21.04 -31.08 21.79
C HIS A 607 -22.48 -30.91 21.26
N THR A 608 -23.12 -29.74 21.47
CA THR A 608 -24.48 -29.49 21.00
C THR A 608 -24.55 -28.92 19.59
N ASN A 609 -23.42 -28.49 19.01
CA ASN A 609 -23.42 -27.77 17.73
C ASN A 609 -24.08 -28.57 16.60
N ARG A 610 -23.85 -29.89 16.56
CA ARG A 610 -24.39 -30.78 15.53
C ARG A 610 -25.80 -31.27 15.86
N SER A 611 -26.12 -31.52 17.13
CA SER A 611 -27.42 -32.05 17.54
C SER A 611 -28.51 -30.98 17.59
N GLN A 612 -28.18 -29.76 18.04
CA GLN A 612 -29.15 -28.71 18.37
C GLN A 612 -28.76 -27.37 17.71
N PRO A 613 -29.13 -27.15 16.43
CA PRO A 613 -28.74 -25.96 15.68
C PRO A 613 -29.38 -24.67 16.24
N HIS A 614 -30.55 -24.76 16.85
CA HIS A 614 -31.23 -23.61 17.46
C HIS A 614 -30.45 -23.05 18.65
N LEU A 615 -29.83 -23.91 19.47
CA LEU A 615 -28.95 -23.45 20.56
C LEU A 615 -27.67 -22.82 20.03
N LEU A 616 -27.14 -23.32 18.91
CA LEU A 616 -25.98 -22.70 18.27
C LEU A 616 -26.33 -21.28 17.77
N LEU A 617 -27.45 -21.11 17.07
CA LEU A 617 -27.91 -19.78 16.65
C LEU A 617 -28.14 -18.85 17.85
N LEU A 618 -28.73 -19.36 18.93
CA LEU A 618 -28.91 -18.59 20.17
C LEU A 618 -27.56 -18.11 20.73
N ARG A 619 -26.53 -18.98 20.76
CA ARG A 619 -25.18 -18.59 21.20
C ARG A 619 -24.53 -17.55 20.30
N ILE A 620 -24.76 -17.63 18.98
CA ILE A 620 -24.30 -16.62 18.03
C ILE A 620 -24.98 -15.28 18.34
N CYS A 621 -26.30 -15.26 18.58
CA CYS A 621 -27.01 -14.05 18.99
C CYS A 621 -26.51 -13.50 20.32
N VAL A 622 -26.30 -14.35 21.33
CA VAL A 622 -25.75 -13.93 22.64
C VAL A 622 -24.36 -13.32 22.46
N SER A 623 -23.48 -13.95 21.67
CA SER A 623 -22.15 -13.40 21.33
C SER A 623 -22.27 -12.02 20.67
N ALA A 624 -23.20 -11.86 19.71
CA ALA A 624 -23.43 -10.59 19.04
C ALA A 624 -23.93 -9.50 20.00
N THR A 625 -24.91 -9.80 20.85
CA THR A 625 -25.44 -8.87 21.85
C THR A 625 -24.37 -8.47 22.85
N VAL A 626 -23.57 -9.41 23.36
CA VAL A 626 -22.46 -9.12 24.28
C VAL A 626 -21.44 -8.20 23.63
N LEU A 627 -21.06 -8.45 22.37
CA LEU A 627 -20.06 -7.62 21.70
C LEU A 627 -20.59 -6.23 21.34
N VAL A 628 -21.84 -6.11 20.90
CA VAL A 628 -22.49 -4.81 20.66
C VAL A 628 -22.63 -4.02 21.97
N TYR A 629 -23.00 -4.69 23.06
CA TYR A 629 -23.07 -4.06 24.38
C TYR A 629 -21.70 -3.53 24.84
N ILE A 630 -20.63 -4.33 24.67
CA ILE A 630 -19.26 -3.90 24.95
C ILE A 630 -18.84 -2.72 24.05
N GLY A 631 -19.22 -2.73 22.77
CA GLY A 631 -18.89 -1.68 21.82
C GLY A 631 -19.62 -0.34 22.08
N LEU A 632 -20.86 -0.39 22.56
CA LEU A 632 -21.67 0.79 22.89
C LEU A 632 -21.26 1.47 24.21
N HIS A 633 -20.53 0.77 25.07
CA HIS A 633 -20.04 1.29 26.34
C HIS A 633 -18.50 1.36 26.38
N PRO A 634 -17.88 2.35 25.71
CA PRO A 634 -16.46 2.67 25.90
C PRO A 634 -16.26 3.30 27.29
N GLY A 635 -16.31 2.49 28.35
CA GLY A 635 -15.95 2.89 29.71
C GLY A 635 -14.48 2.62 30.03
N PRO A 636 -13.97 2.99 31.22
CA PRO A 636 -12.59 2.74 31.66
C PRO A 636 -12.19 1.25 31.75
N PHE A 637 -13.16 0.35 31.59
CA PHE A 637 -13.00 -1.11 31.47
C PHE A 637 -13.17 -1.62 30.03
N GLY A 638 -13.09 -0.73 29.02
CA GLY A 638 -13.27 -1.08 27.63
C GLY A 638 -12.40 -2.29 27.26
N LEU A 639 -12.98 -3.28 26.57
CA LEU A 639 -12.29 -4.52 26.22
C LEU A 639 -10.95 -4.22 25.54
N PHE A 640 -10.94 -3.31 24.57
CA PHE A 640 -9.72 -2.93 23.84
C PHE A 640 -8.72 -2.15 24.69
N GLU A 641 -9.18 -1.27 25.57
CA GLU A 641 -8.30 -0.55 26.50
C GLU A 641 -7.67 -1.52 27.51
N THR A 642 -8.44 -2.47 28.02
CA THR A 642 -7.96 -3.52 28.94
C THR A 642 -6.96 -4.43 28.25
N ILE A 643 -7.23 -4.87 27.02
CA ILE A 643 -6.28 -5.67 26.25
C ILE A 643 -5.03 -4.85 25.92
N ASN A 644 -5.14 -3.55 25.60
CA ASN A 644 -4.00 -2.70 25.33
C ASN A 644 -3.18 -2.42 26.60
N LYS A 645 -3.82 -2.20 27.75
CA LYS A 645 -3.17 -2.08 29.08
C LYS A 645 -2.46 -3.39 29.44
N ALA A 646 -3.12 -4.53 29.28
CA ALA A 646 -2.53 -5.84 29.50
C ALA A 646 -1.35 -6.09 28.54
N GLY A 647 -1.50 -5.71 27.27
CA GLY A 647 -0.44 -5.80 26.26
C GLY A 647 0.73 -4.88 26.58
N THR A 648 0.47 -3.67 27.05
CA THR A 648 1.50 -2.72 27.50
C THR A 648 2.21 -3.23 28.75
N TYR A 649 1.47 -3.85 29.68
CA TYR A 649 2.02 -4.46 30.89
C TYR A 649 2.85 -5.71 30.59
N LEU A 650 2.40 -6.57 29.66
CA LEU A 650 3.06 -7.83 29.29
C LEU A 650 4.18 -7.67 28.27
N PHE A 651 4.08 -6.70 27.35
CA PHE A 651 4.94 -6.55 26.16
C PHE A 651 5.56 -5.15 26.02
N GLY A 652 5.29 -4.21 26.93
CA GLY A 652 5.89 -2.87 26.95
C GLY A 652 5.15 -1.81 26.11
N LYS A 653 5.55 -0.53 26.26
CA LYS A 653 4.90 0.63 25.59
C LYS A 653 5.01 0.64 24.05
N ARG A 654 5.91 -0.16 23.46
CA ARG A 654 6.13 -0.20 22.00
C ARG A 654 5.14 -1.09 21.24
N THR A 655 4.33 -1.88 21.93
CA THR A 655 3.23 -2.62 21.29
C THR A 655 1.89 -1.95 21.56
N THR A 656 1.86 -0.63 21.80
CA THR A 656 0.61 0.08 22.07
C THR A 656 -0.25 0.14 20.82
N TRP A 657 -1.51 -0.26 20.95
CA TRP A 657 -2.47 -0.26 19.85
C TRP A 657 -3.25 1.05 19.84
N ALA A 658 -3.67 1.50 18.66
CA ALA A 658 -4.68 2.54 18.57
C ALA A 658 -6.04 1.92 18.98
N VAL A 659 -6.39 2.11 20.26
CA VAL A 659 -7.62 1.56 20.85
C VAL A 659 -8.84 2.08 20.12
N GLU A 660 -8.82 3.37 19.77
CA GLU A 660 -9.89 4.05 19.05
C GLU A 660 -10.10 3.46 17.66
N ASP A 661 -9.04 3.39 16.83
CA ASP A 661 -9.10 2.83 15.48
C ASP A 661 -9.65 1.39 15.47
N MET A 662 -9.19 0.55 16.41
CA MET A 662 -9.68 -0.83 16.51
C MET A 662 -11.14 -0.88 16.95
N SER A 663 -11.53 -0.04 17.92
CA SER A 663 -12.92 0.03 18.39
C SER A 663 -13.86 0.46 17.27
N VAL A 664 -13.47 1.48 16.51
CA VAL A 664 -14.20 1.95 15.32
C VAL A 664 -14.25 0.84 14.26
N ALA A 665 -13.13 0.18 13.95
CA ALA A 665 -13.11 -0.88 12.93
C ALA A 665 -14.00 -2.08 13.29
N VAL A 666 -14.03 -2.46 14.57
CA VAL A 666 -14.89 -3.54 15.10
C VAL A 666 -16.35 -3.10 15.05
N TYR A 667 -16.66 -1.89 15.49
CA TYR A 667 -18.01 -1.33 15.46
C TYR A 667 -18.55 -1.19 14.04
N THR A 668 -17.77 -0.67 13.10
CA THR A 668 -18.22 -0.47 11.71
C THR A 668 -18.46 -1.78 10.96
N ASN A 669 -17.87 -2.90 11.43
CA ASN A 669 -17.93 -4.20 10.73
C ASN A 669 -18.53 -5.33 11.57
N TRP A 670 -19.20 -5.06 12.70
CA TRP A 670 -19.59 -6.11 13.65
C TRP A 670 -20.58 -7.13 13.07
N CYS A 671 -21.45 -6.71 12.17
CA CYS A 671 -22.54 -7.54 11.66
C CYS A 671 -22.07 -8.60 10.64
N ALA A 672 -21.11 -8.27 9.78
CA ALA A 672 -20.67 -9.14 8.69
C ALA A 672 -20.09 -10.50 9.15
N PRO A 673 -19.22 -10.59 10.17
CA PRO A 673 -18.77 -11.85 10.73
C PRO A 673 -19.91 -12.75 11.22
N TYR A 674 -20.89 -12.19 11.94
CA TYR A 674 -22.02 -12.95 12.45
C TYR A 674 -22.92 -13.47 11.32
N VAL A 675 -23.18 -12.65 10.30
CA VAL A 675 -23.87 -13.11 9.09
C VAL A 675 -23.10 -14.27 8.44
N GLY A 676 -21.77 -14.21 8.37
CA GLY A 676 -20.91 -15.30 7.90
C GLY A 676 -21.05 -16.58 8.71
N MET A 677 -21.11 -16.47 10.04
CA MET A 677 -21.34 -17.62 10.93
C MET A 677 -22.72 -18.24 10.74
N VAL A 678 -23.78 -17.43 10.64
CA VAL A 678 -25.15 -17.91 10.40
C VAL A 678 -25.24 -18.63 9.05
N VAL A 679 -24.66 -18.05 8.00
CA VAL A 679 -24.59 -18.68 6.68
C VAL A 679 -23.83 -20.01 6.73
N ALA A 680 -22.75 -20.11 7.51
CA ALA A 680 -22.04 -21.37 7.71
C ALA A 680 -22.90 -22.44 8.41
N VAL A 681 -23.68 -22.05 9.43
CA VAL A 681 -24.62 -22.97 10.11
C VAL A 681 -25.67 -23.47 9.12
N VAL A 682 -26.31 -22.57 8.36
CA VAL A 682 -27.33 -22.94 7.37
C VAL A 682 -26.75 -23.85 6.29
N ALA A 683 -25.58 -23.50 5.72
CA ALA A 683 -24.91 -24.28 4.70
C ALA A 683 -24.53 -25.69 5.19
N GLN A 684 -24.03 -25.81 6.42
CA GLN A 684 -23.71 -27.12 6.99
C GLN A 684 -24.97 -27.96 7.24
N ARG A 685 -26.03 -27.37 7.80
CA ARG A 685 -27.30 -28.08 8.01
C ARG A 685 -27.90 -28.55 6.69
N ALA A 686 -27.79 -27.73 5.65
CA ALA A 686 -28.25 -28.08 4.31
C ALA A 686 -27.52 -29.32 3.78
N ALA A 687 -26.19 -29.34 3.88
CA ALA A 687 -25.38 -30.47 3.46
C ALA A 687 -25.75 -31.78 4.20
N ILE A 688 -25.96 -31.71 5.53
CA ILE A 688 -26.37 -32.87 6.33
C ILE A 688 -27.76 -33.38 5.91
N ILE A 689 -28.71 -32.49 5.63
CA ILE A 689 -30.06 -32.87 5.19
C ILE A 689 -30.01 -33.51 3.80
N CYS A 690 -29.28 -32.91 2.86
CA CYS A 690 -29.12 -33.48 1.52
C CYS A 690 -28.48 -34.87 1.54
N ASP A 691 -27.42 -35.08 2.33
CA ASP A 691 -26.78 -36.38 2.49
C ASP A 691 -27.74 -37.43 3.07
N ARG A 692 -28.56 -37.06 4.07
CA ARG A 692 -29.58 -37.97 4.64
C ARG A 692 -30.64 -38.38 3.62
N ILE A 693 -31.20 -37.42 2.89
CA ILE A 693 -32.25 -37.71 1.92
C ILE A 693 -31.71 -38.52 0.75
N GLN A 694 -30.48 -38.22 0.28
CA GLN A 694 -29.85 -39.01 -0.75
C GLN A 694 -29.67 -40.47 -0.33
N ARG A 695 -29.21 -40.72 0.91
CA ARG A 695 -29.10 -42.10 1.43
C ARG A 695 -30.45 -42.82 1.51
N GLN A 696 -31.52 -42.10 1.86
CA GLN A 696 -32.87 -42.65 1.85
C GLN A 696 -33.30 -43.03 0.42
N GLN A 697 -33.06 -42.16 -0.56
CA GLN A 697 -33.37 -42.45 -1.97
C GLN A 697 -32.55 -43.62 -2.52
N GLU A 698 -31.28 -43.74 -2.14
CA GLU A 698 -30.43 -44.88 -2.51
C GLU A 698 -30.93 -46.18 -1.88
N GLN A 699 -31.34 -46.16 -0.61
CA GLN A 699 -31.95 -47.30 0.06
C GLN A 699 -33.26 -47.72 -0.61
N GLU A 700 -34.14 -46.78 -0.95
CA GLU A 700 -35.39 -47.05 -1.66
C GLU A 700 -35.14 -47.62 -3.07
N GLN A 701 -34.19 -47.06 -3.82
CA GLN A 701 -33.81 -47.60 -5.13
C GLN A 701 -33.20 -49.00 -5.03
N MET A 702 -32.38 -49.27 -4.00
CA MET A 702 -31.82 -50.59 -3.77
C MET A 702 -32.91 -51.62 -3.45
N LEU A 703 -33.90 -51.26 -2.61
CA LEU A 703 -35.06 -52.08 -2.31
C LEU A 703 -35.91 -52.36 -3.57
N LEU A 704 -36.18 -51.33 -4.39
CA LEU A 704 -36.95 -51.48 -5.64
C LEU A 704 -36.21 -52.30 -6.72
N SER A 705 -34.87 -52.25 -6.74
CA SER A 705 -34.07 -52.99 -7.73
C SER A 705 -33.97 -54.51 -7.46
N GLY A 706 -34.58 -55.01 -6.38
CA GLY A 706 -34.56 -56.44 -6.03
C GLY A 706 -33.18 -56.99 -5.64
N LYS A 707 -32.17 -56.14 -5.48
CA LYS A 707 -30.79 -56.53 -5.10
C LYS A 707 -30.55 -56.63 -3.59
N PHE A 708 -31.60 -56.60 -2.78
CA PHE A 708 -31.46 -56.58 -1.31
C PHE A 708 -31.60 -57.99 -0.72
N SER A 709 -30.51 -58.55 -0.20
CA SER A 709 -30.55 -59.74 0.66
C SER A 709 -30.95 -59.31 2.08
N GLU A 710 -32.03 -59.89 2.61
CA GLU A 710 -32.59 -59.64 3.95
C GLU A 710 -31.59 -59.84 5.11
N SER A 711 -30.44 -60.48 4.88
CA SER A 711 -29.46 -60.73 5.94
C SER A 711 -28.62 -59.51 6.38
N SER A 712 -28.74 -58.35 5.72
CA SER A 712 -27.97 -57.15 6.09
C SER A 712 -28.71 -56.14 6.98
N VAL A 713 -29.98 -56.36 7.31
CA VAL A 713 -30.70 -55.48 8.24
C VAL A 713 -30.39 -55.88 9.67
N ARG A 714 -29.26 -55.42 10.21
CA ARG A 714 -29.28 -55.02 11.62
C ARG A 714 -30.14 -53.76 11.67
N PRO A 715 -31.28 -53.75 12.35
CA PRO A 715 -31.95 -52.49 12.62
C PRO A 715 -30.93 -51.68 13.43
N HIS A 716 -30.42 -50.60 12.84
CA HIS A 716 -29.90 -49.53 13.65
C HIS A 716 -31.08 -49.05 14.48
N THR A 717 -31.18 -49.60 15.70
CA THR A 717 -31.88 -49.04 16.84
C THR A 717 -31.17 -47.73 17.19
N SER A 718 -31.25 -46.75 16.30
CA SER A 718 -31.29 -45.36 16.68
C SER A 718 -32.71 -44.93 16.37
N THR A 719 -33.47 -44.71 17.42
CA THR A 719 -34.57 -43.76 17.48
C THR A 719 -34.22 -42.51 16.67
N GLY A 720 -34.49 -42.55 15.37
CA GLY A 720 -34.45 -41.43 14.46
C GLY A 720 -35.90 -41.00 14.30
N PRO A 721 -36.27 -39.77 14.66
CA PRO A 721 -37.66 -39.36 14.65
C PRO A 721 -38.21 -39.52 13.24
N SER A 722 -39.41 -40.10 13.18
CA SER A 722 -40.23 -40.16 11.99
C SER A 722 -40.21 -38.80 11.28
N THR A 723 -40.23 -38.83 9.96
CA THR A 723 -40.14 -37.67 9.07
C THR A 723 -41.16 -36.55 9.35
N ASN A 724 -42.11 -36.75 10.25
CA ASN A 724 -43.15 -35.78 10.60
C ASN A 724 -43.13 -35.25 12.06
N GLY A 725 -42.34 -35.81 12.98
CA GLY A 725 -42.38 -35.47 14.42
C GLY A 725 -41.38 -34.41 14.88
N ASP A 726 -40.08 -34.76 14.95
CA ASP A 726 -39.10 -33.97 15.73
C ASP A 726 -38.08 -33.18 14.87
N ALA A 727 -38.34 -32.99 13.58
CA ALA A 727 -37.52 -32.08 12.79
C ALA A 727 -37.70 -30.65 13.33
N GLY A 728 -36.63 -30.08 13.92
CA GLY A 728 -36.65 -28.70 14.41
C GLY A 728 -37.04 -27.72 13.30
N TRP A 729 -37.58 -26.55 13.68
CA TRP A 729 -38.12 -25.57 12.72
C TRP A 729 -37.15 -25.21 11.59
N LEU A 730 -35.85 -25.09 11.90
CA LEU A 730 -34.79 -24.85 10.90
C LEU A 730 -34.71 -25.94 9.84
N ASP A 731 -34.77 -27.20 10.26
CA ASP A 731 -34.67 -28.33 9.32
C ASP A 731 -35.93 -28.36 8.44
N ARG A 732 -37.12 -28.06 8.97
CA ARG A 732 -38.37 -27.96 8.18
C ARG A 732 -38.29 -26.87 7.12
N VAL A 733 -37.85 -25.67 7.51
CA VAL A 733 -37.66 -24.54 6.60
C VAL A 733 -36.62 -24.88 5.53
N LEU A 734 -35.51 -25.49 5.93
CA LEU A 734 -34.43 -25.80 5.01
C LEU A 734 -34.79 -26.91 4.02
N ILE A 735 -35.53 -27.93 4.45
CA ILE A 735 -36.10 -28.96 3.56
C ILE A 735 -37.04 -28.31 2.53
N ALA A 736 -37.92 -27.42 2.99
CA ALA A 736 -38.82 -26.69 2.10
C ALA A 736 -38.05 -25.82 1.09
N VAL A 737 -36.96 -25.16 1.49
CA VAL A 737 -36.17 -24.30 0.59
C VAL A 737 -35.28 -25.10 -0.37
N LEU A 738 -34.68 -26.21 0.08
CA LEU A 738 -33.72 -26.99 -0.71
C LEU A 738 -34.38 -27.78 -1.83
N TYR A 739 -35.55 -28.39 -1.57
CA TYR A 739 -36.25 -29.18 -2.58
C TYR A 739 -37.14 -28.29 -3.42
N ARG A 740 -36.74 -28.13 -4.69
CA ARG A 740 -37.49 -27.40 -5.71
C ARG A 740 -38.82 -28.10 -5.98
N THR A 741 -39.85 -27.67 -5.27
CA THR A 741 -41.26 -27.94 -5.54
C THR A 741 -41.86 -26.80 -6.36
N GLU A 742 -43.02 -27.01 -6.98
CA GLU A 742 -43.76 -25.97 -7.70
C GLU A 742 -44.04 -24.72 -6.85
N PHE A 743 -44.14 -24.89 -5.52
CA PHE A 743 -44.36 -23.80 -4.56
C PHE A 743 -43.09 -23.04 -4.16
N THR A 744 -41.91 -23.64 -4.27
CA THR A 744 -40.65 -23.06 -3.76
C THR A 744 -39.79 -22.43 -4.85
N THR A 745 -40.02 -22.80 -6.11
CA THR A 745 -39.46 -22.10 -7.28
C THR A 745 -39.68 -20.58 -7.26
N PRO A 746 -40.90 -20.04 -7.01
CA PRO A 746 -41.08 -18.58 -6.96
C PRO A 746 -40.33 -17.94 -5.79
N ILE A 747 -40.18 -18.63 -4.66
CA ILE A 747 -39.48 -18.09 -3.49
C ILE A 747 -37.98 -17.92 -3.79
N GLN A 748 -37.35 -18.94 -4.39
CA GLN A 748 -35.95 -18.87 -4.79
C GLN A 748 -35.70 -17.76 -5.82
N THR A 749 -36.58 -17.60 -6.81
CA THR A 749 -36.45 -16.53 -7.81
C THR A 749 -36.65 -15.16 -7.18
N MET A 750 -37.62 -14.99 -6.28
CA MET A 750 -37.82 -13.74 -5.52
C MET A 750 -36.58 -13.36 -4.70
N ILE A 751 -35.95 -14.33 -4.01
CA ILE A 751 -34.73 -14.08 -3.22
C ILE A 751 -33.57 -13.62 -4.12
N VAL A 752 -33.40 -14.24 -5.29
CA VAL A 752 -32.35 -13.86 -6.25
C VAL A 752 -32.61 -12.48 -6.85
N ILE A 753 -33.86 -12.17 -7.21
CA ILE A 753 -34.26 -10.85 -7.72
C ILE A 753 -34.01 -9.79 -6.64
N PHE A 754 -34.50 -9.99 -5.42
CA PHE A 754 -34.29 -9.09 -4.30
C PHE A 754 -32.80 -8.86 -4.05
N SER A 755 -32.00 -9.93 -4.01
CA SER A 755 -30.54 -9.82 -3.78
C SER A 755 -29.84 -9.04 -4.88
N SER A 756 -30.27 -9.23 -6.14
CA SER A 756 -29.70 -8.52 -7.29
C SER A 756 -30.06 -7.03 -7.26
N VAL A 757 -31.32 -6.70 -7.01
CA VAL A 757 -31.81 -5.32 -6.90
C VAL A 757 -31.17 -4.61 -5.72
N PHE A 758 -31.12 -5.24 -4.55
CA PHE A 758 -30.51 -4.65 -3.36
C PHE A 758 -29.03 -4.36 -3.57
N PHE A 759 -28.27 -5.32 -4.12
CA PHE A 759 -26.85 -5.12 -4.40
C PHE A 759 -26.62 -3.99 -5.43
N PHE A 760 -27.46 -3.92 -6.47
CA PHE A 760 -27.39 -2.83 -7.46
C PHE A 760 -27.70 -1.46 -6.84
N MET A 761 -28.74 -1.36 -6.02
CA MET A 761 -29.09 -0.13 -5.30
C MET A 761 -27.99 0.29 -4.33
N PHE A 762 -27.41 -0.66 -3.60
CA PHE A 762 -26.27 -0.41 -2.72
C PHE A 762 -25.05 0.11 -3.48
N ALA A 763 -24.69 -0.54 -4.59
CA ALA A 763 -23.56 -0.12 -5.43
C ALA A 763 -23.78 1.29 -6.02
N SER A 764 -25.00 1.58 -6.44
CA SER A 764 -25.38 2.90 -6.98
C SER A 764 -25.33 3.98 -5.90
N ALA A 765 -25.93 3.74 -4.73
CA ALA A 765 -25.90 4.66 -3.59
C ALA A 765 -24.47 4.90 -3.08
N THR A 766 -23.65 3.85 -3.03
CA THR A 766 -22.23 3.94 -2.65
C THR A 766 -21.44 4.84 -3.59
N SER A 767 -21.80 4.86 -4.88
CA SER A 767 -21.08 5.62 -5.91
C SER A 767 -21.54 7.08 -6.03
N VAL A 768 -22.73 7.42 -5.51
CA VAL A 768 -23.35 8.74 -5.70
C VAL A 768 -23.48 9.53 -4.40
N SER A 769 -23.77 8.86 -3.28
CA SER A 769 -24.09 9.56 -2.04
C SER A 769 -22.84 10.15 -1.38
N PRO A 770 -22.93 11.35 -0.77
CA PRO A 770 -21.84 11.92 0.02
C PRO A 770 -21.56 11.08 1.29
N LEU A 771 -20.40 11.28 1.90
CA LEU A 771 -20.08 10.72 3.22
C LEU A 771 -20.98 11.38 4.26
N VAL A 772 -21.68 10.57 5.07
CA VAL A 772 -22.42 11.05 6.23
C VAL A 772 -21.71 10.52 7.46
N GLU A 773 -21.05 11.41 8.20
CA GLU A 773 -20.38 11.04 9.46
C GLU A 773 -21.43 10.56 10.48
N GLY A 774 -21.16 9.42 11.14
CA GLY A 774 -22.05 8.87 12.16
C GLY A 774 -23.22 8.01 11.64
N ASP A 775 -23.18 7.52 10.40
CA ASP A 775 -24.21 6.61 9.88
C ASP A 775 -24.23 5.27 10.66
N THR A 776 -25.13 5.18 11.63
CA THR A 776 -25.37 3.98 12.46
C THR A 776 -25.93 2.81 11.65
N SER A 777 -26.48 3.05 10.45
CA SER A 777 -27.09 2.01 9.61
C SER A 777 -26.07 1.28 8.73
N HIS A 778 -24.91 1.90 8.48
CA HIS A 778 -23.84 1.38 7.64
C HIS A 778 -23.44 -0.08 7.91
N PRO A 779 -23.14 -0.53 9.15
CA PRO A 779 -22.75 -1.93 9.41
C PRO A 779 -23.82 -2.94 8.99
N TYR A 780 -25.10 -2.57 9.10
CA TYR A 780 -26.22 -3.45 8.72
C TYR A 780 -26.38 -3.50 7.20
N ILE A 781 -26.47 -2.33 6.55
CA ILE A 781 -26.69 -2.23 5.10
C ILE A 781 -25.55 -2.93 4.35
N THR A 782 -24.31 -2.67 4.74
CA THR A 782 -23.13 -3.30 4.12
C THR A 782 -23.15 -4.82 4.31
N SER A 783 -23.51 -5.32 5.49
CA SER A 783 -23.58 -6.77 5.73
C SER A 783 -24.68 -7.45 4.92
N VAL A 784 -25.83 -6.79 4.73
CA VAL A 784 -26.89 -7.28 3.84
C VAL A 784 -26.40 -7.29 2.39
N ALA A 785 -25.68 -6.25 1.94
CA ALA A 785 -25.12 -6.21 0.60
C ALA A 785 -24.14 -7.36 0.34
N VAL A 786 -23.30 -7.69 1.33
CA VAL A 786 -22.38 -8.84 1.28
C VAL A 786 -23.14 -10.17 1.16
N ALA A 787 -24.20 -10.35 1.95
CA ALA A 787 -25.04 -11.55 1.87
C ALA A 787 -25.75 -11.67 0.52
N CYS A 788 -26.31 -10.57 0.02
CA CYS A 788 -26.93 -10.50 -1.31
C CYS A 788 -25.94 -10.84 -2.42
N PHE A 789 -24.70 -10.33 -2.34
CA PHE A 789 -23.65 -10.69 -3.29
C PHE A 789 -23.31 -12.19 -3.23
N ALA A 790 -23.23 -12.77 -2.04
CA ALA A 790 -23.00 -14.21 -1.88
C ALA A 790 -24.12 -15.05 -2.52
N VAL A 791 -25.38 -14.62 -2.40
CA VAL A 791 -26.54 -15.26 -3.06
C VAL A 791 -26.44 -15.14 -4.58
N VAL A 792 -26.19 -13.94 -5.11
CA VAL A 792 -26.06 -13.70 -6.56
C VAL A 792 -24.92 -14.52 -7.16
N ARG A 793 -23.76 -14.60 -6.50
CA ARG A 793 -22.61 -15.38 -6.99
C ARG A 793 -22.89 -16.90 -7.05
N ASN A 794 -23.82 -17.40 -6.24
CA ASN A 794 -24.17 -18.82 -6.12
C ASN A 794 -25.51 -19.20 -6.79
N CYS A 795 -26.26 -18.25 -7.36
CA CYS A 795 -27.63 -18.49 -7.81
C CYS A 795 -27.74 -19.45 -9.01
N HIS A 796 -26.76 -19.42 -9.92
CA HIS A 796 -26.83 -20.15 -11.18
C HIS A 796 -25.73 -21.23 -11.29
N SER A 797 -26.07 -22.40 -11.85
CA SER A 797 -25.13 -23.50 -12.03
C SER A 797 -23.92 -23.13 -12.89
N GLN A 798 -24.12 -22.31 -13.93
CA GLN A 798 -23.01 -21.86 -14.78
C GLN A 798 -22.07 -20.89 -14.05
N LEU A 799 -22.61 -20.00 -13.20
CA LEU A 799 -21.79 -19.10 -12.39
C LEU A 799 -20.96 -19.93 -11.39
N ARG A 800 -21.52 -20.96 -10.76
CA ARG A 800 -20.78 -21.84 -9.86
C ARG A 800 -19.74 -22.71 -10.59
N ALA A 801 -20.00 -23.06 -11.84
CA ALA A 801 -19.12 -23.90 -12.65
C ALA A 801 -17.99 -23.12 -13.35
N ARG A 802 -17.88 -21.80 -13.17
CA ARG A 802 -16.80 -20.97 -13.74
C ARG A 802 -16.24 -20.05 -12.68
N TYR A 803 -14.93 -19.86 -12.72
CA TYR A 803 -14.24 -18.89 -11.87
C TYR A 803 -13.10 -18.24 -12.66
N MET A 804 -12.79 -16.99 -12.31
CA MET A 804 -11.65 -16.27 -12.86
C MET A 804 -10.35 -16.75 -12.19
N MET A 805 -9.40 -17.25 -12.98
CA MET A 805 -8.18 -17.86 -12.43
C MET A 805 -7.28 -16.85 -11.74
N VAL A 806 -7.06 -15.69 -12.36
CA VAL A 806 -6.13 -14.66 -11.85
C VAL A 806 -6.60 -14.10 -10.51
N PRO A 807 -7.86 -13.62 -10.36
CA PRO A 807 -8.38 -13.24 -9.04
C PRO A 807 -8.32 -14.39 -8.04
N ALA A 808 -8.68 -15.62 -8.42
CA ALA A 808 -8.61 -16.75 -7.49
C ALA A 808 -7.19 -17.01 -6.96
N ALA A 809 -6.17 -16.81 -7.78
CA ALA A 809 -4.79 -16.95 -7.35
C ALA A 809 -4.31 -15.78 -6.48
N LEU A 810 -4.71 -14.54 -6.79
CA LEU A 810 -4.42 -13.37 -5.96
C LEU A 810 -5.11 -13.45 -4.59
N GLY A 811 -6.35 -13.92 -4.55
CA GLY A 811 -7.10 -14.09 -3.30
C GLY A 811 -6.51 -15.11 -2.35
N ALA A 812 -5.71 -16.07 -2.86
CA ALA A 812 -4.99 -17.05 -2.04
C ALA A 812 -3.78 -16.46 -1.29
N MET A 813 -3.30 -15.27 -1.71
CA MET A 813 -2.22 -14.53 -1.05
C MET A 813 -2.68 -13.13 -0.63
N ALA A 814 -3.97 -12.98 -0.35
CA ALA A 814 -4.60 -11.70 -0.11
C ALA A 814 -4.00 -10.93 1.09
N LEU A 815 -3.58 -11.64 2.14
CA LEU A 815 -2.96 -11.02 3.31
C LEU A 815 -1.59 -10.43 2.96
N GLU A 816 -0.77 -11.18 2.24
CA GLU A 816 0.55 -10.75 1.81
C GLU A 816 0.45 -9.56 0.84
N LEU A 817 -0.49 -9.59 -0.10
CA LEU A 817 -0.76 -8.46 -1.00
C LEU A 817 -1.20 -7.21 -0.22
N PHE A 818 -2.10 -7.38 0.75
CA PHE A 818 -2.59 -6.28 1.59
C PHE A 818 -1.48 -5.63 2.43
N VAL A 819 -0.54 -6.41 2.96
CA VAL A 819 0.51 -5.87 3.82
C VAL A 819 1.66 -5.28 2.98
N LEU A 820 2.09 -5.98 1.94
CA LEU A 820 3.29 -5.64 1.18
C LEU A 820 3.10 -4.48 0.19
N HIS A 821 1.87 -4.19 -0.29
CA HIS A 821 1.68 -3.13 -1.29
C HIS A 821 2.12 -1.76 -0.80
N ASN A 822 1.94 -1.48 0.49
CA ASN A 822 2.30 -0.20 1.11
C ASN A 822 3.79 0.12 1.11
N HIS A 823 4.64 -0.89 0.90
CA HIS A 823 6.10 -0.77 0.98
C HIS A 823 6.84 -1.23 -0.28
N ILE A 824 6.16 -1.88 -1.23
CA ILE A 824 6.75 -2.37 -2.49
C ILE A 824 6.15 -1.65 -3.70
N LEU A 825 4.82 -1.51 -3.77
CA LEU A 825 4.18 -0.72 -4.83
C LEU A 825 4.18 0.77 -4.47
N LEU A 826 3.98 1.04 -3.20
CA LEU A 826 3.90 2.37 -2.62
C LEU A 826 5.11 2.64 -1.71
N SER A 827 5.23 3.89 -1.28
CA SER A 827 6.25 4.38 -0.36
C SER A 827 5.64 5.30 0.70
N GLY A 828 6.38 5.55 1.77
CA GLY A 828 5.98 6.38 2.89
C GLY A 828 4.75 5.86 3.63
N ASN A 829 4.69 4.56 3.95
CA ASN A 829 3.49 3.93 4.53
C ASN A 829 2.25 4.03 3.63
N GLY A 830 2.44 3.93 2.30
CA GLY A 830 1.33 4.03 1.36
C GLY A 830 0.91 5.46 1.02
N THR A 831 1.77 6.47 1.19
CA THR A 831 1.46 7.87 0.84
C THR A 831 1.96 8.27 -0.55
N GLY A 832 3.03 7.64 -1.05
CA GLY A 832 3.61 7.91 -2.36
C GLY A 832 3.79 6.65 -3.20
N HIS A 833 4.30 6.81 -4.41
CA HIS A 833 4.71 5.69 -5.27
C HIS A 833 6.17 5.33 -5.07
N LEU A 834 6.49 4.05 -5.25
CA LEU A 834 7.87 3.61 -5.42
C LEU A 834 8.26 3.71 -6.89
N ARG A 835 9.40 4.33 -7.18
CA ARG A 835 9.98 4.47 -8.51
C ARG A 835 11.39 3.85 -8.53
N LEU A 836 11.70 3.20 -9.63
CA LEU A 836 12.98 2.58 -9.90
C LEU A 836 13.91 3.54 -10.65
N LEU A 837 13.38 4.38 -11.54
CA LEU A 837 14.16 5.37 -12.27
C LEU A 837 13.67 6.79 -11.92
N SER A 838 14.61 7.70 -11.68
CA SER A 838 14.35 9.14 -11.53
C SER A 838 14.22 9.84 -12.89
N LEU A 839 13.53 9.23 -13.85
CA LEU A 839 13.30 9.82 -15.17
C LEU A 839 12.12 10.80 -15.09
N TYR A 840 12.32 11.97 -15.67
CA TYR A 840 11.34 13.07 -15.74
C TYR A 840 11.04 13.40 -17.20
N ALA A 841 9.83 13.91 -17.46
CA ALA A 841 9.51 14.57 -18.72
C ALA A 841 9.68 16.08 -18.54
N PRO A 842 10.50 16.77 -19.37
CA PRO A 842 10.52 18.24 -19.36
C PRO A 842 9.13 18.80 -19.74
N ALA A 843 8.80 20.00 -19.21
CA ALA A 843 7.59 20.75 -19.57
C ALA A 843 7.61 21.13 -21.08
N VAL A 844 6.44 21.19 -21.75
CA VAL A 844 6.32 21.36 -23.22
C VAL A 844 5.23 22.37 -23.62
N GLU A 845 5.48 22.99 -24.78
CA GLU A 845 4.75 23.94 -25.63
C GLU A 845 3.35 23.51 -26.18
N GLU A 846 2.49 24.49 -26.50
CA GLU A 846 1.46 24.37 -27.55
C GLU A 846 2.10 24.49 -28.94
N GLY A 847 2.33 23.37 -29.62
CA GLY A 847 3.03 23.35 -30.93
C GLY A 847 4.23 22.40 -31.03
N ALA A 848 4.49 21.64 -29.96
CA ALA A 848 5.60 20.71 -29.79
C ALA A 848 6.07 20.00 -31.07
N SER A 849 7.37 20.07 -31.34
CA SER A 849 7.97 19.39 -32.49
C SER A 849 7.74 17.87 -32.42
N PHE A 850 7.73 17.19 -33.57
CA PHE A 850 7.60 15.71 -33.63
C PHE A 850 8.56 14.98 -32.67
N LEU A 851 9.78 15.52 -32.48
CA LEU A 851 10.80 14.96 -31.58
C LEU A 851 10.39 15.02 -30.09
N GLU A 852 9.71 16.07 -29.66
CA GLU A 852 9.25 16.23 -28.28
C GLU A 852 8.08 15.30 -27.96
N ASN A 853 7.14 15.15 -28.89
CA ASN A 853 6.08 14.14 -28.78
C ASN A 853 6.65 12.72 -28.69
N VAL A 854 7.70 12.41 -29.47
CA VAL A 854 8.43 11.14 -29.37
C VAL A 854 9.13 11.00 -28.01
N SER A 855 9.66 12.08 -27.44
CA SER A 855 10.31 12.05 -26.12
C SER A 855 9.30 11.73 -24.99
N ARG A 856 8.11 12.34 -24.99
CA ARG A 856 7.02 12.02 -24.06
C ARG A 856 6.56 10.58 -24.21
N ALA A 857 6.36 10.11 -25.45
CA ALA A 857 5.97 8.72 -25.70
C ALA A 857 7.02 7.73 -25.15
N LYS A 858 8.32 8.04 -25.30
CA LYS A 858 9.40 7.24 -24.70
C LYS A 858 9.32 7.24 -23.18
N ILE A 859 9.14 8.40 -22.54
CA ILE A 859 9.10 8.51 -21.08
C ILE A 859 7.86 7.81 -20.51
N ALA A 860 6.69 8.02 -21.11
CA ALA A 860 5.47 7.31 -20.76
C ALA A 860 5.64 5.79 -20.90
N THR A 861 6.30 5.33 -21.97
CA THR A 861 6.62 3.91 -22.15
C THR A 861 7.54 3.40 -21.04
N VAL A 862 8.55 4.16 -20.64
CA VAL A 862 9.45 3.78 -19.54
C VAL A 862 8.70 3.72 -18.21
N HIS A 863 7.82 4.67 -17.91
CA HIS A 863 6.98 4.62 -16.70
C HIS A 863 6.03 3.41 -16.71
N CYS A 864 5.42 3.08 -17.85
CA CYS A 864 4.60 1.86 -17.96
C CYS A 864 5.42 0.59 -17.70
N VAL A 865 6.61 0.50 -18.29
CA VAL A 865 7.53 -0.64 -18.10
C VAL A 865 8.00 -0.74 -16.64
N GLU A 866 8.28 0.39 -16.01
CA GLU A 866 8.63 0.48 -14.59
C GLU A 866 7.50 -0.03 -13.69
N ILE A 867 6.27 0.49 -13.88
CA ILE A 867 5.09 0.08 -13.10
C ILE A 867 4.85 -1.42 -13.25
N VAL A 868 4.92 -1.94 -14.48
CA VAL A 868 4.76 -3.38 -14.74
C VAL A 868 5.87 -4.19 -14.04
N SER A 869 7.12 -3.75 -14.14
CA SER A 869 8.26 -4.45 -13.53
C SER A 869 8.13 -4.51 -12.01
N ILE A 870 7.82 -3.39 -11.36
CA ILE A 870 7.62 -3.31 -9.91
C ILE A 870 6.41 -4.18 -9.50
N THR A 871 5.32 -4.16 -10.27
CA THR A 871 4.13 -4.99 -10.01
C THR A 871 4.43 -6.48 -10.10
N VAL A 872 5.21 -6.93 -11.09
CA VAL A 872 5.62 -8.34 -11.22
C VAL A 872 6.49 -8.76 -10.03
N ILE A 873 7.45 -7.93 -9.62
CA ILE A 873 8.29 -8.20 -8.44
C ILE A 873 7.44 -8.24 -7.16
N PHE A 874 6.51 -7.31 -6.99
CA PHE A 874 5.56 -7.31 -5.87
C PHE A 874 4.78 -8.63 -5.78
N LEU A 875 4.19 -9.08 -6.89
CA LEU A 875 3.44 -10.34 -6.93
C LEU A 875 4.33 -11.57 -6.63
N LEU A 876 5.58 -11.55 -7.10
CA LEU A 876 6.56 -12.58 -6.79
C LEU A 876 6.91 -12.62 -5.30
N VAL A 877 7.23 -11.47 -4.72
CA VAL A 877 7.56 -11.36 -3.30
C VAL A 877 6.37 -11.78 -2.45
N ALA A 878 5.15 -11.35 -2.78
CA ALA A 878 3.94 -11.77 -2.09
C ALA A 878 3.74 -13.28 -2.14
N ARG A 879 3.86 -13.90 -3.33
CA ARG A 879 3.69 -15.35 -3.50
C ARG A 879 4.71 -16.18 -2.73
N HIS A 880 5.98 -15.79 -2.78
CA HIS A 880 7.04 -16.50 -2.08
C HIS A 880 6.95 -16.30 -0.56
N THR A 881 6.57 -15.10 -0.11
CA THR A 881 6.30 -14.82 1.31
C THR A 881 5.15 -15.70 1.79
N TYR A 882 4.05 -15.75 1.04
CA TYR A 882 2.88 -16.59 1.31
C TYR A 882 3.25 -18.09 1.45
N LYS A 883 4.05 -18.63 0.51
CA LYS A 883 4.51 -20.02 0.58
C LYS A 883 5.40 -20.26 1.80
N SER A 884 6.25 -19.30 2.12
CA SER A 884 7.23 -19.40 3.22
C SER A 884 6.57 -19.30 4.59
N THR A 885 5.65 -18.35 4.78
CA THR A 885 4.89 -18.19 6.04
C THR A 885 4.01 -19.41 6.29
N ARG A 886 3.41 -19.98 5.24
CA ARG A 886 2.70 -21.26 5.31
C ARG A 886 3.64 -22.38 5.72
N PHE A 887 4.75 -22.59 5.02
CA PHE A 887 5.70 -23.65 5.37
C PHE A 887 6.18 -23.53 6.83
N LEU A 888 6.45 -22.32 7.29
CA LEU A 888 6.85 -22.05 8.67
C LEU A 888 5.76 -22.41 9.68
N SER A 889 4.50 -22.09 9.40
CA SER A 889 3.39 -22.49 10.28
C SER A 889 3.23 -24.01 10.38
N LEU A 890 3.44 -24.72 9.26
CA LEU A 890 3.42 -26.18 9.21
C LEU A 890 4.56 -26.79 10.03
N LEU A 891 5.75 -26.21 9.94
CA LEU A 891 6.92 -26.71 10.66
C LEU A 891 6.81 -26.50 12.17
N LEU A 892 6.31 -25.34 12.60
CA LEU A 892 6.26 -24.96 14.02
C LEU A 892 5.17 -25.70 14.78
N PHE A 893 4.00 -25.85 14.16
CA PHE A 893 2.85 -26.45 14.84
C PHE A 893 2.64 -27.90 14.42
N GLY A 894 3.02 -28.32 13.20
CA GLY A 894 2.76 -29.66 12.65
C GLY A 894 1.41 -29.76 11.93
N ASP A 895 1.14 -30.92 11.31
CA ASP A 895 -0.13 -31.22 10.66
C ASP A 895 -0.87 -32.36 11.36
N ARG A 896 -2.09 -32.12 11.89
CA ARG A 896 -2.85 -33.14 12.65
C ARG A 896 -3.96 -33.87 11.90
N ALA A 897 -4.51 -33.37 10.78
CA ALA A 897 -5.44 -34.21 10.00
C ALA A 897 -4.76 -35.06 8.92
N ALA A 898 -3.42 -35.09 8.88
CA ALA A 898 -2.70 -36.24 8.34
C ALA A 898 -2.82 -37.48 9.26
N GLU A 899 -3.02 -37.31 10.57
CA GLU A 899 -3.12 -38.41 11.54
C GLU A 899 -4.55 -39.00 11.66
N TYR A 900 -5.59 -38.18 11.47
CA TYR A 900 -6.99 -38.61 11.62
C TYR A 900 -7.52 -39.54 10.52
N THR A 901 -6.77 -39.75 9.44
CA THR A 901 -7.10 -40.76 8.41
C THR A 901 -6.85 -42.19 8.89
N GLY A 902 -6.16 -42.40 10.03
CA GLY A 902 -5.91 -43.74 10.58
C GLY A 902 -7.05 -44.31 11.43
N HIS A 903 -7.88 -43.48 12.07
CA HIS A 903 -8.83 -43.93 13.11
C HIS A 903 -10.21 -43.27 12.99
N SER A 904 -10.85 -43.38 11.82
CA SER A 904 -12.31 -43.31 11.74
C SER A 904 -12.89 -44.71 12.04
N PRO A 905 -13.92 -44.86 12.88
CA PRO A 905 -14.51 -46.16 13.24
C PRO A 905 -15.42 -46.72 12.13
N LEU A 906 -15.01 -46.60 10.87
CA LEU A 906 -15.69 -47.22 9.74
C LEU A 906 -14.99 -48.54 9.36
N PRO A 907 -15.74 -49.64 9.19
CA PRO A 907 -15.20 -50.98 8.97
C PRO A 907 -14.43 -51.09 7.63
N ALA A 908 -13.42 -51.97 7.65
CA ALA A 908 -12.35 -52.11 6.65
C ALA A 908 -12.80 -52.34 5.19
N ASN A 909 -14.05 -52.70 4.95
CA ASN A 909 -14.58 -53.03 3.63
C ASN A 909 -15.10 -51.79 2.87
N MET A 910 -15.17 -50.63 3.54
CA MET A 910 -15.37 -49.31 2.91
C MET A 910 -14.04 -48.61 2.58
N ARG A 911 -12.91 -49.33 2.64
CA ARG A 911 -11.66 -48.89 2.01
C ARG A 911 -11.80 -49.02 0.48
N GLY A 912 -12.61 -48.14 -0.11
CA GLY A 912 -12.26 -47.65 -1.45
C GLY A 912 -10.88 -46.96 -1.37
N PRO A 913 -10.29 -46.49 -2.48
CA PRO A 913 -9.19 -45.55 -2.37
C PRO A 913 -9.77 -44.27 -1.76
N VAL A 914 -9.92 -44.27 -0.44
CA VAL A 914 -10.12 -43.09 0.38
C VAL A 914 -8.84 -42.34 0.07
N ILE A 915 -9.00 -41.29 -0.72
CA ILE A 915 -7.97 -40.32 -1.04
C ILE A 915 -7.47 -39.83 0.32
N GLY A 916 -6.48 -40.53 0.84
CA GLY A 916 -5.48 -39.97 1.72
C GLY A 916 -4.81 -38.86 0.92
N ILE A 917 -4.24 -37.91 1.66
CA ILE A 917 -3.62 -36.68 1.19
C ILE A 917 -4.64 -35.51 1.23
N ASP A 918 -4.32 -34.49 2.06
CA ASP A 918 -4.82 -33.11 2.02
C ASP A 918 -5.90 -32.58 3.00
N ALA A 919 -6.39 -33.33 4.00
CA ALA A 919 -7.56 -32.88 4.79
C ALA A 919 -7.35 -31.71 5.79
N SER A 920 -6.19 -31.52 6.43
CA SER A 920 -6.04 -30.49 7.49
C SER A 920 -5.34 -29.21 7.05
N ILE A 921 -4.43 -29.31 6.09
CA ILE A 921 -3.54 -28.20 5.73
C ILE A 921 -3.68 -27.76 4.27
N ALA A 922 -4.37 -28.53 3.44
CA ALA A 922 -5.02 -27.95 2.25
C ALA A 922 -6.25 -27.10 2.62
N ALA A 923 -6.64 -27.07 3.91
CA ALA A 923 -7.68 -26.22 4.47
C ALA A 923 -7.34 -24.72 4.54
N PHE A 924 -6.28 -24.24 3.87
CA PHE A 924 -6.05 -22.80 3.78
C PHE A 924 -5.84 -22.24 2.37
N ASP A 925 -4.93 -22.72 1.50
CA ASP A 925 -4.71 -22.03 0.21
C ASP A 925 -3.84 -22.84 -0.78
N SER A 926 -4.39 -23.75 -1.58
CA SER A 926 -3.70 -24.20 -2.81
C SER A 926 -4.62 -25.02 -3.69
N GLY A 927 -4.83 -24.55 -4.93
CA GLY A 927 -5.15 -25.43 -6.04
C GLY A 927 -3.90 -26.16 -6.52
N HIS A 928 -4.13 -27.35 -7.08
CA HIS A 928 -3.26 -28.12 -7.97
C HIS A 928 -1.91 -28.63 -7.46
N TYR A 929 -1.87 -29.94 -7.23
CA TYR A 929 -0.78 -30.79 -7.72
C TYR A 929 -1.19 -31.32 -9.10
N GLU A 930 -0.64 -30.76 -10.17
CA GLU A 930 -0.43 -31.53 -11.39
C GLU A 930 0.81 -32.40 -11.14
N LEU A 931 0.60 -33.72 -11.09
CA LEU A 931 1.70 -34.68 -11.23
C LEU A 931 2.42 -34.35 -12.55
N PRO A 932 3.76 -34.27 -12.60
CA PRO A 932 4.46 -34.07 -13.85
C PRO A 932 4.02 -35.16 -14.83
N GLU A 933 3.68 -34.76 -16.06
CA GLU A 933 3.39 -35.66 -17.17
C GLU A 933 4.39 -36.80 -17.16
N TYR A 934 3.89 -38.00 -16.85
CA TYR A 934 4.66 -39.22 -16.97
C TYR A 934 4.82 -39.46 -18.47
N GLY A 935 5.88 -38.88 -19.03
CA GLY A 935 6.37 -39.26 -20.34
C GLY A 935 6.78 -40.71 -20.28
N ASP A 936 6.07 -41.54 -21.04
CA ASP A 936 6.33 -42.91 -21.46
C ASP A 936 6.92 -43.87 -20.40
N GLU A 937 6.12 -44.89 -20.05
CA GLU A 937 6.35 -45.97 -19.07
C GLU A 937 7.60 -46.86 -19.27
N SER A 938 8.64 -46.42 -19.96
CA SER A 938 9.81 -47.26 -20.27
C SER A 938 11.13 -46.84 -19.59
N SER A 939 11.17 -45.84 -18.71
CA SER A 939 12.44 -45.44 -18.06
C SER A 939 12.41 -45.36 -16.52
N LEU A 940 13.10 -46.35 -15.94
CA LEU A 940 13.80 -46.38 -14.65
C LEU A 940 13.03 -46.40 -13.32
N THR A 941 12.88 -47.64 -12.85
CA THR A 941 13.38 -48.15 -11.56
C THR A 941 14.12 -47.16 -10.63
N ALA A 942 13.63 -47.11 -9.39
CA ALA A 942 14.39 -46.85 -8.17
C ALA A 942 14.99 -45.43 -7.94
N ALA A 943 14.17 -44.38 -8.00
CA ALA A 943 14.41 -43.21 -7.17
C ALA A 943 13.77 -43.44 -5.78
N LYS A 944 14.57 -43.90 -4.81
CA LYS A 944 14.20 -43.97 -3.39
C LYS A 944 13.49 -42.67 -2.97
N GLU A 945 12.23 -42.77 -2.56
CA GLU A 945 11.52 -41.70 -1.86
C GLU A 945 12.37 -41.23 -0.67
N PRO A 946 12.61 -39.92 -0.50
CA PRO A 946 13.27 -39.43 0.70
C PRO A 946 12.40 -39.77 1.90
N ALA A 947 12.99 -40.49 2.86
CA ALA A 947 12.32 -40.95 4.07
C ALA A 947 11.47 -39.84 4.69
N ALA A 948 10.16 -40.07 4.78
CA ALA A 948 9.27 -39.30 5.60
C ALA A 948 9.89 -39.24 7.00
N ILE A 949 10.34 -38.04 7.40
CA ILE A 949 10.85 -37.84 8.76
C ILE A 949 9.63 -37.96 9.67
N HIS A 950 9.41 -39.17 10.20
CA HIS A 950 8.57 -39.40 11.38
C HIS A 950 9.23 -38.71 12.57
N LEU A 951 9.11 -37.39 12.65
CA LEU A 951 9.20 -36.69 13.93
C LEU A 951 7.95 -37.11 14.69
N SER A 952 8.03 -38.15 15.52
CA SER A 952 7.01 -38.46 16.51
C SER A 952 6.88 -37.22 17.42
N PRO A 953 5.83 -36.40 17.29
CA PRO A 953 5.69 -35.25 18.15
C PRO A 953 5.07 -35.80 19.43
N THR A 954 5.88 -36.05 20.45
CA THR A 954 5.30 -35.97 21.80
C THR A 954 4.68 -34.58 21.89
N THR A 955 3.40 -34.51 22.22
CA THR A 955 2.64 -33.25 22.33
C THR A 955 3.38 -32.20 23.13
N LEU A 956 4.13 -32.63 24.14
CA LEU A 956 5.03 -31.83 24.95
C LEU A 956 6.19 -31.22 24.16
N GLY A 957 6.86 -31.98 23.29
CA GLY A 957 8.00 -31.50 22.50
C GLY A 957 7.63 -30.42 21.48
N VAL A 958 6.45 -30.51 20.86
CA VAL A 958 5.94 -29.46 19.97
C VAL A 958 5.48 -28.24 20.77
N GLN A 959 4.80 -28.45 21.91
CA GLN A 959 4.42 -27.35 22.80
C GLN A 959 5.62 -26.59 23.34
N ILE A 960 6.68 -27.29 23.76
CA ILE A 960 7.94 -26.67 24.20
C ILE A 960 8.60 -25.95 23.04
N ARG A 961 8.65 -26.52 21.82
CA ARG A 961 9.20 -25.82 20.65
C ARG A 961 8.41 -24.56 20.32
N ALA A 962 7.09 -24.63 20.24
CA ALA A 962 6.23 -23.49 20.00
C ALA A 962 6.37 -22.43 21.11
N ALA A 963 6.36 -22.85 22.38
CA ALA A 963 6.59 -21.98 23.52
C ALA A 963 7.99 -21.36 23.47
N SER A 964 9.02 -22.10 23.07
CA SER A 964 10.39 -21.61 22.94
C SER A 964 10.57 -20.68 21.74
N VAL A 965 9.86 -20.87 20.63
CA VAL A 965 9.86 -19.93 19.49
C VAL A 965 9.08 -18.67 19.85
N LEU A 966 7.92 -18.79 20.50
CA LEU A 966 7.19 -17.65 21.04
C LEU A 966 8.02 -16.92 22.10
N PHE A 967 8.72 -17.65 22.97
CA PHE A 967 9.65 -17.13 23.96
C PHE A 967 10.91 -16.55 23.32
N LEU A 968 11.41 -17.06 22.19
CA LEU A 968 12.55 -16.49 21.48
C LEU A 968 12.15 -15.24 20.71
N LEU A 969 11.00 -15.25 20.02
CA LEU A 969 10.40 -14.05 19.42
C LEU A 969 10.13 -12.99 20.51
N TRP A 970 9.70 -13.43 21.69
CA TRP A 970 9.49 -12.61 22.89
C TRP A 970 10.78 -12.13 23.55
N ALA A 971 11.78 -12.98 23.74
CA ALA A 971 13.07 -12.64 24.35
C ALA A 971 13.86 -11.75 23.40
N PHE A 972 13.68 -11.94 22.09
CA PHE A 972 14.16 -11.04 21.06
C PHE A 972 13.44 -9.69 21.14
N ASN A 973 12.12 -9.68 21.36
CA ASN A 973 11.34 -8.46 21.62
C ASN A 973 11.67 -7.78 22.97
N GLN A 974 12.13 -8.53 23.97
CA GLN A 974 12.49 -8.01 25.29
C GLN A 974 13.95 -7.55 25.38
N PHE A 975 14.90 -8.24 24.74
CA PHE A 975 16.28 -7.74 24.57
C PHE A 975 16.33 -6.48 23.65
N TYR A 976 15.26 -6.29 22.87
CA TYR A 976 15.00 -5.12 22.01
C TYR A 976 14.52 -3.89 22.80
N VAL A 977 13.97 -4.07 24.00
CA VAL A 977 13.56 -3.04 24.96
C VAL A 977 14.69 -2.76 25.93
#